data_AF-A0A4Y2CR84-F1
#
_entry.id   AF-A0A4Y2CR84-F1
#
_cell.length_a   1.000
_cell.length_b   1.000
_cell.length_c   1.000
_cell.angle_alpha   90.00
_cell.angle_beta   90.00
_cell.angle_gamma   90.00
#
_symmetry.space_group_name_H-M   'P 1'
#
loop_
_entity.id
_entity.type
_entity.pdbx_description
1 polymer ?
#
loop_
_entity_poly.entity_id
_entity_poly.type
_entity_poly.pdbx_seq_one_letter_code
_entity_poly.pdbx_strand_id
1 'polypeptide(L)'
;MALNTSRAKMCRVELMKFNCDFEVIYLSVMNNVDYFFFAKDKYWYGEKFVSLLRELLDHLHWYEENLKLLYDEAHRFDLDENHGNGFRSFVILFERFFSECYKYSKRLINTRSSIFFRAQAYLNETESLVNVLSDLRPTLNFLNKMLTENPDNHLLMPEKAVSPEEILTQCEGISQFGFYGRYQGFYYCTSMRRILQGVSVIMATFSDLYQKSGGPVFKAALTVLNGIKYIINPELRAYQIVNVAQNSSVEFLKAFWSLSEVQLMKQLPDWICPKLAIRKEILVPNISITLSNIYTNENVVIPVPTSHIPPAPVRCLLLSTVQREGQILKNSRNKTSLAPKSKSLVFHCHGGGFVAQDPDSHEIYLRHWANDLNIPIISVDYSLSPEAPFPRALEEVLLAYAWVLKNPHNLGWTGETICFVGDSAGGNVLMSTVLKTISLQIRQPDAVMCCYTPLVLDIVPSPSRLLCWIDPLLPLGFMISCLDAYAGAMTTEEVEYDTASDHLSGRRSRKISSISEIFDSSINFLKKCEWIEVEANEPPEKSVDITFYSSENHTVDGSNYIRDFIENYEDGTTNKSQNESLNYSREFNIYNFPQDIIFDLKAKCLEAADLGLRKISEIFMCTSLYQKVISPLLPNMASPFQKKTQFSYNKKSIFQKMKKLKIVSKNPFMSPLLASDDILKEMPPIYFVSLNFDPCLDDSVAFTKRLRSLKRQVTIDFLDGLPHGFLNFLPFSQEAHNGSNLCVRRLKEAMKLA
;
A
#
# COMPACT_ATOMS: atom_id res chain seq x y z
N MET A 1 22.41 31.89 -53.20
CA MET A 1 20.96 32.12 -53.40
C MET A 1 20.36 30.86 -53.98
N ALA A 2 19.21 30.36 -53.53
CA ALA A 2 18.52 30.53 -52.26
C ALA A 2 17.55 29.35 -52.10
N LEU A 3 17.64 28.61 -51.00
CA LEU A 3 16.56 27.77 -50.45
C LEU A 3 16.98 27.36 -49.03
N ASN A 4 17.00 28.37 -48.17
CA ASN A 4 17.22 28.23 -46.75
C ASN A 4 15.83 28.05 -46.10
N THR A 5 15.30 26.82 -46.14
CA THR A 5 14.03 26.48 -45.48
C THR A 5 14.30 25.76 -44.17
N SER A 6 13.68 26.25 -43.11
CA SER A 6 13.88 25.81 -41.74
C SER A 6 13.51 24.34 -41.54
N ARG A 7 14.50 23.47 -41.40
CA ARG A 7 14.37 22.37 -40.43
C ARG A 7 14.35 23.01 -39.05
N ALA A 8 13.15 23.12 -38.47
CA ALA A 8 13.03 23.39 -37.05
C ALA A 8 13.90 22.38 -36.30
N LYS A 9 14.69 22.85 -35.32
CA LYS A 9 15.17 21.96 -34.27
C LYS A 9 13.93 21.48 -33.52
N MET A 10 13.40 20.30 -33.85
CA MET A 10 12.61 19.56 -32.87
C MET A 10 13.49 19.42 -31.63
N CYS A 11 13.01 19.87 -30.47
CA CYS A 11 13.64 19.51 -29.22
C CYS A 11 13.58 17.98 -29.13
N ARG A 12 14.73 17.32 -29.28
CA ARG A 12 14.84 15.91 -28.90
C ARG A 12 14.58 15.82 -27.40
N VAL A 13 13.80 14.83 -27.00
CA VAL A 13 13.50 14.57 -25.60
C VAL A 13 14.59 13.65 -25.07
N GLU A 14 15.63 14.22 -24.48
CA GLU A 14 16.66 13.46 -23.75
C GLU A 14 16.03 12.85 -22.47
N LEU A 15 16.23 11.56 -22.23
CA LEU A 15 15.75 10.91 -21.00
C LEU A 15 16.61 11.37 -19.82
N MET A 16 16.04 12.19 -18.94
CA MET A 16 16.75 13.07 -18.02
C MET A 16 17.63 12.32 -16.99
N LYS A 17 17.25 11.09 -16.61
CA LYS A 17 17.99 10.29 -15.62
C LYS A 17 18.95 9.24 -16.19
N PHE A 18 18.82 8.85 -17.46
CA PHE A 18 19.50 7.64 -17.98
C PHE A 18 20.60 7.91 -19.02
N ASN A 19 20.86 9.17 -19.39
CA ASN A 19 21.81 9.54 -20.46
C ASN A 19 21.58 8.74 -21.75
N CYS A 20 20.32 8.48 -22.08
CA CYS A 20 19.88 7.67 -23.20
C CYS A 20 18.89 8.49 -24.03
N ASP A 21 19.12 8.60 -25.33
CA ASP A 21 18.21 9.21 -26.29
C ASP A 21 17.29 8.10 -26.86
N PHE A 22 16.04 8.45 -27.18
CA PHE A 22 15.13 7.58 -27.94
C PHE A 22 15.80 7.02 -29.20
N GLU A 23 16.70 7.78 -29.85
CA GLU A 23 17.53 7.32 -30.98
C GLU A 23 18.29 6.01 -30.68
N VAL A 24 18.85 5.84 -29.48
CA VAL A 24 19.58 4.62 -29.08
C VAL A 24 18.62 3.43 -28.95
N ILE A 25 17.41 3.68 -28.46
CA ILE A 25 16.36 2.66 -28.33
C ILE A 25 15.88 2.24 -29.73
N TYR A 26 15.53 3.19 -30.60
CA TYR A 26 15.11 2.95 -31.98
C TYR A 26 16.15 2.14 -32.76
N LEU A 27 17.42 2.53 -32.72
CA LEU A 27 18.50 1.80 -33.40
C LEU A 27 18.60 0.35 -32.93
N SER A 28 18.44 0.10 -31.63
CA SER A 28 18.45 -1.26 -31.08
C SER A 28 17.25 -2.09 -31.55
N VAL A 29 16.04 -1.53 -31.55
CA VAL A 29 14.81 -2.24 -31.93
C VAL A 29 14.77 -2.47 -33.44
N MET A 30 15.14 -1.47 -34.25
CA MET A 30 15.31 -1.61 -35.71
C MET A 30 16.30 -2.72 -36.06
N ASN A 31 17.43 -2.81 -35.36
CA ASN A 31 18.39 -3.90 -35.56
C ASN A 31 17.77 -5.30 -35.31
N ASN A 32 16.79 -5.42 -34.41
CA ASN A 32 16.00 -6.64 -34.22
C ASN A 32 14.95 -6.83 -35.34
N VAL A 33 14.25 -5.77 -35.76
CA VAL A 33 13.31 -5.83 -36.90
C VAL A 33 14.02 -6.36 -38.15
N ASP A 34 15.18 -5.82 -38.51
CA ASP A 34 15.95 -6.24 -39.69
C ASP A 34 16.35 -7.72 -39.61
N TYR A 35 16.89 -8.15 -38.46
CA TYR A 35 17.29 -9.55 -38.26
C TYR A 35 16.12 -10.52 -38.44
N PHE A 36 14.97 -10.26 -37.81
CA PHE A 36 13.81 -11.12 -37.93
C PHE A 36 13.11 -10.99 -39.28
N PHE A 37 13.23 -9.85 -39.98
CA PHE A 37 12.71 -9.67 -41.32
C PHE A 37 13.45 -10.54 -42.35
N PHE A 38 14.79 -10.56 -42.33
CA PHE A 38 15.56 -11.46 -43.20
C PHE A 38 15.50 -12.93 -42.77
N ALA A 39 15.09 -13.21 -41.53
CA ALA A 39 14.89 -14.57 -41.01
C ALA A 39 13.43 -15.05 -41.02
N LYS A 40 12.47 -14.25 -41.53
CA LYS A 40 11.04 -14.51 -41.36
C LYS A 40 10.57 -15.82 -41.98
N ASP A 41 11.04 -16.10 -43.20
CA ASP A 41 10.66 -17.30 -43.97
C ASP A 41 11.41 -18.56 -43.48
N LYS A 42 12.38 -18.39 -42.56
CA LYS A 42 13.24 -19.45 -42.02
C LYS A 42 12.73 -20.01 -40.69
N TYR A 43 11.96 -19.23 -39.92
CA TYR A 43 11.51 -19.61 -38.57
C TYR A 43 10.06 -19.22 -38.33
N TRP A 44 9.27 -20.13 -37.73
CA TRP A 44 7.84 -19.94 -37.44
C TRP A 44 7.52 -18.66 -36.65
N TYR A 45 8.47 -18.16 -35.86
CA TYR A 45 8.33 -16.97 -35.02
C TYR A 45 8.67 -15.64 -35.73
N GLY A 46 9.28 -15.69 -36.91
CA GLY A 46 9.92 -14.51 -37.51
C GLY A 46 8.95 -13.39 -37.88
N GLU A 47 7.82 -13.72 -38.51
CA GLU A 47 6.77 -12.72 -38.81
C GLU A 47 6.19 -12.10 -37.53
N LYS A 48 5.96 -12.90 -36.47
CA LYS A 48 5.43 -12.38 -35.20
C LYS A 48 6.41 -11.43 -34.51
N PHE A 49 7.72 -11.71 -34.54
CA PHE A 49 8.73 -10.75 -34.08
C PHE A 49 8.72 -9.47 -34.90
N VAL A 50 8.70 -9.54 -36.24
CA VAL A 50 8.66 -8.34 -37.09
C VAL A 50 7.43 -7.49 -36.79
N SER A 51 6.26 -8.10 -36.58
CA SER A 51 5.04 -7.39 -36.20
C SER A 51 5.19 -6.68 -34.85
N LEU A 52 5.51 -7.43 -33.79
CA LEU A 52 5.59 -6.87 -32.43
C LEU A 52 6.72 -5.86 -32.24
N LEU A 53 7.86 -6.02 -32.93
CA LEU A 53 8.96 -5.07 -32.86
C LEU A 53 8.69 -3.78 -33.65
N ARG A 54 7.85 -3.82 -34.70
CA ARG A 54 7.35 -2.61 -35.37
C ARG A 54 6.33 -1.89 -34.50
N GLU A 55 5.39 -2.62 -33.92
CA GLU A 55 4.42 -2.07 -32.98
C GLU A 55 5.11 -1.41 -31.77
N LEU A 56 6.18 -2.04 -31.23
CA LEU A 56 7.05 -1.43 -30.22
C LEU A 56 7.68 -0.10 -30.66
N LEU A 57 8.14 0.01 -31.93
CA LEU A 57 8.64 1.27 -32.47
C LEU A 57 7.54 2.33 -32.59
N ASP A 58 6.36 1.96 -33.08
CA ASP A 58 5.20 2.85 -33.22
C ASP A 58 4.72 3.37 -31.85
N HIS A 59 4.82 2.54 -30.80
CA HIS A 59 4.61 2.97 -29.42
C HIS A 59 5.68 3.95 -28.95
N LEU A 60 6.97 3.62 -29.10
CA LEU A 60 8.07 4.47 -28.66
C LEU A 60 8.11 5.83 -29.38
N HIS A 61 7.74 5.88 -30.68
CA HIS A 61 7.65 7.15 -31.43
C HIS A 61 6.48 8.02 -30.95
N TRP A 62 5.31 7.41 -30.70
CA TRP A 62 4.19 8.14 -30.11
C TRP A 62 4.54 8.74 -28.74
N TYR A 63 5.32 8.05 -27.90
CA TYR A 63 5.77 8.58 -26.62
C TYR A 63 6.73 9.77 -26.78
N GLU A 64 7.70 9.69 -27.68
CA GLU A 64 8.61 10.81 -27.99
C GLU A 64 7.84 12.09 -28.35
N GLU A 65 6.77 11.98 -29.15
CA GLU A 65 5.94 13.13 -29.55
C GLU A 65 5.03 13.67 -28.43
N ASN A 66 4.53 12.79 -27.54
CA ASN A 66 3.46 13.15 -26.58
C ASN A 66 3.93 13.41 -25.14
N LEU A 67 5.18 13.06 -24.79
CA LEU A 67 5.74 13.29 -23.45
C LEU A 67 6.17 14.73 -23.17
N LYS A 68 6.36 15.55 -24.21
CA LYS A 68 6.97 16.87 -24.09
C LYS A 68 6.28 17.76 -23.05
N LEU A 69 4.93 17.84 -23.08
CA LEU A 69 4.18 18.65 -22.12
C LEU A 69 4.41 18.18 -20.67
N LEU A 70 4.38 16.88 -20.43
CA LEU A 70 4.65 16.32 -19.09
C LEU A 70 6.09 16.63 -18.63
N TYR A 71 7.07 16.54 -19.51
CA TYR A 71 8.47 16.81 -19.19
C TYR A 71 8.73 18.29 -18.91
N ASP A 72 8.18 19.17 -19.76
CA ASP A 72 8.31 20.62 -19.63
C ASP A 72 7.58 21.16 -18.39
N GLU A 73 6.39 20.63 -18.04
CA GLU A 73 5.50 21.24 -17.03
C GLU A 73 5.50 20.56 -15.64
N ALA A 74 5.94 19.29 -15.49
CA ALA A 74 5.86 18.57 -14.20
C ALA A 74 6.61 19.25 -13.04
N HIS A 75 7.58 20.12 -13.35
CA HIS A 75 8.35 20.87 -12.35
C HIS A 75 7.52 21.94 -11.62
N ARG A 76 6.43 22.45 -12.22
CA ARG A 76 5.51 23.44 -11.60
C ARG A 76 4.89 22.94 -10.29
N PHE A 77 4.81 21.63 -10.12
CA PHE A 77 4.13 20.97 -9.01
C PHE A 77 5.09 20.55 -7.89
N ASP A 78 6.40 20.70 -8.06
CA ASP A 78 7.40 20.39 -7.04
C ASP A 78 7.23 21.29 -5.78
N LEU A 79 7.89 20.91 -4.70
CA LEU A 79 7.78 21.56 -3.38
C LEU A 79 8.91 22.56 -3.14
N ASP A 80 10.15 22.12 -3.36
CA ASP A 80 11.41 22.86 -3.26
C ASP A 80 12.37 22.31 -4.35
N GLU A 81 13.69 22.37 -4.13
CA GLU A 81 14.70 21.56 -4.84
C GLU A 81 14.42 20.04 -4.80
N ASN A 82 13.60 19.59 -3.84
CA ASN A 82 13.10 18.22 -3.75
C ASN A 82 11.93 17.99 -4.73
N HIS A 83 12.25 17.41 -5.89
CA HIS A 83 11.34 17.14 -7.02
C HIS A 83 10.34 15.98 -6.77
N GLY A 84 9.50 16.07 -5.73
CA GLY A 84 8.50 15.06 -5.37
C GLY A 84 7.07 15.50 -5.66
N ASN A 85 6.46 14.96 -6.72
CA ASN A 85 5.02 15.05 -7.00
C ASN A 85 4.57 13.95 -7.98
N GLY A 86 3.26 13.67 -8.09
CA GLY A 86 2.76 12.57 -8.91
C GLY A 86 3.02 12.69 -10.43
N PHE A 87 3.17 13.90 -11.00
CA PHE A 87 3.61 14.03 -12.40
C PHE A 87 5.07 13.59 -12.56
N ARG A 88 5.96 13.93 -11.61
CA ARG A 88 7.35 13.44 -11.58
C ARG A 88 7.41 11.93 -11.44
N SER A 89 6.52 11.32 -10.64
CA SER A 89 6.37 9.86 -10.57
C SER A 89 6.17 9.24 -11.94
N PHE A 90 5.28 9.81 -12.75
CA PHE A 90 5.03 9.32 -14.10
C PHE A 90 6.18 9.60 -15.08
N VAL A 91 6.86 10.74 -15.00
CA VAL A 91 8.11 10.98 -15.77
C VAL A 91 9.11 9.86 -15.52
N ILE A 92 9.42 9.57 -14.25
CA ILE A 92 10.38 8.53 -13.86
C ILE A 92 9.86 7.13 -14.27
N LEU A 93 8.55 6.88 -14.19
CA LEU A 93 7.93 5.64 -14.64
C LEU A 93 8.14 5.40 -16.14
N PHE A 94 7.85 6.39 -16.99
CA PHE A 94 8.05 6.29 -18.43
C PHE A 94 9.53 6.05 -18.76
N GLU A 95 10.44 6.84 -18.19
CA GLU A 95 11.88 6.66 -18.37
C GLU A 95 12.37 5.26 -17.97
N ARG A 96 11.91 4.74 -16.81
CA ARG A 96 12.21 3.37 -16.37
C ARG A 96 11.70 2.33 -17.35
N PHE A 97 10.51 2.52 -17.93
CA PHE A 97 9.97 1.55 -18.89
C PHE A 97 10.70 1.58 -20.25
N PHE A 98 11.12 2.76 -20.73
CA PHE A 98 11.96 2.86 -21.93
C PHE A 98 13.33 2.22 -21.72
N SER A 99 13.90 2.34 -20.51
CA SER A 99 15.11 1.61 -20.12
C SER A 99 14.90 0.09 -20.19
N GLU A 100 13.78 -0.45 -19.70
CA GLU A 100 13.44 -1.88 -19.86
C GLU A 100 13.29 -2.30 -21.34
N CYS A 101 12.68 -1.46 -22.18
CA CYS A 101 12.59 -1.68 -23.64
C CYS A 101 13.99 -1.80 -24.28
N TYR A 102 14.91 -0.90 -23.92
CA TYR A 102 16.30 -0.93 -24.40
C TYR A 102 17.07 -2.16 -23.91
N LYS A 103 16.97 -2.49 -22.60
CA LYS A 103 17.60 -3.68 -22.00
C LYS A 103 17.11 -4.96 -22.69
N TYR A 104 15.81 -5.09 -22.90
CA TYR A 104 15.21 -6.20 -23.64
C TYR A 104 15.78 -6.30 -25.06
N SER A 105 15.73 -5.20 -25.82
CA SER A 105 16.19 -5.13 -27.20
C SER A 105 17.67 -5.53 -27.34
N LYS A 106 18.52 -5.05 -26.44
CA LYS A 106 19.94 -5.41 -26.35
C LYS A 106 20.16 -6.88 -26.00
N ARG A 107 19.37 -7.44 -25.08
CA ARG A 107 19.41 -8.87 -24.74
C ARG A 107 18.97 -9.75 -25.92
N LEU A 108 17.96 -9.31 -26.69
CA LEU A 108 17.51 -9.98 -27.91
C LEU A 108 18.60 -9.99 -28.98
N ILE A 109 19.27 -8.85 -29.25
CA ILE A 109 20.43 -8.77 -30.16
C ILE A 109 21.50 -9.81 -29.80
N ASN A 110 21.84 -9.90 -28.51
CA ASN A 110 22.91 -10.78 -28.02
C ASN A 110 22.55 -12.28 -28.02
N THR A 111 21.28 -12.66 -28.14
CA THR A 111 20.83 -14.05 -27.95
C THR A 111 20.08 -14.66 -29.13
N ARG A 112 19.51 -13.85 -30.03
CA ARG A 112 18.71 -14.27 -31.20
C ARG A 112 19.42 -15.18 -32.22
N SER A 113 20.75 -15.24 -32.20
CA SER A 113 21.59 -16.11 -33.04
C SER A 113 22.03 -17.39 -32.34
N SER A 114 21.74 -17.55 -31.04
CA SER A 114 22.13 -18.72 -30.25
C SER A 114 21.28 -19.95 -30.59
N ILE A 115 21.92 -21.12 -30.60
CA ILE A 115 21.22 -22.41 -30.72
C ILE A 115 20.24 -22.68 -29.56
N PHE A 116 20.43 -22.00 -28.42
CA PHE A 116 19.55 -22.09 -27.25
C PHE A 116 18.51 -20.96 -27.18
N PHE A 117 18.29 -20.22 -28.28
CA PHE A 117 17.36 -19.10 -28.32
C PHE A 117 15.90 -19.53 -28.04
N ARG A 118 15.36 -19.11 -26.89
CA ARG A 118 14.00 -19.43 -26.44
C ARG A 118 12.96 -18.50 -27.09
N ALA A 119 12.76 -18.63 -28.40
CA ALA A 119 11.94 -17.71 -29.20
C ALA A 119 10.55 -17.41 -28.61
N GLN A 120 9.82 -18.44 -28.12
CA GLN A 120 8.49 -18.23 -27.50
C GLN A 120 8.56 -17.34 -26.25
N ALA A 121 9.59 -17.48 -25.42
CA ALA A 121 9.73 -16.66 -24.21
C ALA A 121 10.01 -15.19 -24.58
N TYR A 122 10.89 -14.96 -25.56
CA TYR A 122 11.16 -13.63 -26.08
C TYR A 122 9.95 -12.99 -26.76
N LEU A 123 9.12 -13.77 -27.49
CA LEU A 123 7.86 -13.29 -28.08
C LEU A 123 6.85 -12.86 -27.02
N ASN A 124 6.62 -13.68 -25.99
CA ASN A 124 5.71 -13.33 -24.88
C ASN A 124 6.17 -12.05 -24.17
N GLU A 125 7.48 -11.84 -24.08
CA GLU A 125 8.08 -10.64 -23.50
C GLU A 125 7.97 -9.41 -24.43
N THR A 126 8.13 -9.54 -25.76
CA THR A 126 7.82 -8.44 -26.71
C THR A 126 6.35 -8.04 -26.60
N GLU A 127 5.45 -9.03 -26.57
CA GLU A 127 4.00 -8.83 -26.46
C GLU A 127 3.66 -8.14 -25.13
N SER A 128 4.34 -8.51 -24.03
CA SER A 128 4.20 -7.82 -22.75
C SER A 128 4.71 -6.37 -22.77
N LEU A 129 5.81 -6.07 -23.46
CA LEU A 129 6.31 -4.69 -23.62
C LEU A 129 5.32 -3.81 -24.40
N VAL A 130 4.84 -4.33 -25.53
CA VAL A 130 3.85 -3.65 -26.39
C VAL A 130 2.56 -3.38 -25.60
N ASN A 131 2.02 -4.39 -24.91
CA ASN A 131 0.82 -4.24 -24.10
C ASN A 131 0.99 -3.16 -23.01
N VAL A 132 2.10 -3.15 -22.26
CA VAL A 132 2.34 -2.13 -21.23
C VAL A 132 2.50 -0.72 -21.83
N LEU A 133 3.17 -0.56 -22.97
CA LEU A 133 3.23 0.75 -23.65
C LEU A 133 1.86 1.21 -24.13
N SER A 134 1.02 0.29 -24.63
CA SER A 134 -0.36 0.56 -25.04
C SER A 134 -1.22 0.98 -23.85
N ASP A 135 -1.21 0.18 -22.79
CA ASP A 135 -2.01 0.37 -21.57
C ASP A 135 -1.63 1.65 -20.80
N LEU A 136 -0.40 2.15 -20.97
CA LEU A 136 0.05 3.43 -20.40
C LEU A 136 -0.32 4.68 -21.23
N ARG A 137 -0.73 4.55 -22.51
CA ARG A 137 -1.04 5.72 -23.36
C ARG A 137 -2.22 6.55 -22.81
N PRO A 138 -3.34 5.96 -22.34
CA PRO A 138 -4.45 6.72 -21.76
C PRO A 138 -4.02 7.51 -20.52
N THR A 139 -3.11 6.95 -19.71
CA THR A 139 -2.56 7.62 -18.53
C THR A 139 -1.77 8.87 -18.91
N LEU A 140 -0.91 8.83 -19.94
CA LEU A 140 -0.21 10.03 -20.44
C LEU A 140 -1.19 11.08 -20.96
N ASN A 141 -2.19 10.67 -21.75
CA ASN A 141 -3.22 11.59 -22.24
C ASN A 141 -3.96 12.28 -21.09
N PHE A 142 -4.27 11.55 -20.03
CA PHE A 142 -4.96 12.09 -18.86
C PHE A 142 -4.07 13.00 -18.00
N LEU A 143 -2.77 12.69 -17.87
CA LEU A 143 -1.80 13.60 -17.26
C LEU A 143 -1.67 14.90 -18.07
N ASN A 144 -1.61 14.82 -19.41
CA ASN A 144 -1.58 15.99 -20.28
C ASN A 144 -2.90 16.81 -20.18
N LYS A 145 -4.06 16.15 -20.02
CA LYS A 145 -5.33 16.81 -19.70
C LYS A 145 -5.23 17.56 -18.36
N MET A 146 -4.79 16.88 -17.29
CA MET A 146 -4.58 17.50 -15.97
C MET A 146 -3.60 18.67 -15.98
N LEU A 147 -2.58 18.69 -16.85
CA LEU A 147 -1.65 19.82 -16.97
C LEU A 147 -2.26 21.01 -17.73
N THR A 148 -3.18 20.75 -18.65
CA THR A 148 -3.80 21.76 -19.53
C THR A 148 -5.02 22.41 -18.88
N GLU A 149 -5.84 21.64 -18.18
CA GLU A 149 -7.14 22.08 -17.60
C GLU A 149 -7.02 22.52 -16.13
N ASN A 150 -5.79 22.66 -15.62
CA ASN A 150 -5.48 23.07 -14.25
C ASN A 150 -4.73 24.41 -14.23
N PRO A 151 -5.44 25.54 -14.32
CA PRO A 151 -4.82 26.87 -14.33
C PRO A 151 -4.08 27.18 -13.02
N ASP A 152 -4.53 26.60 -11.90
CA ASP A 152 -4.12 26.97 -10.55
C ASP A 152 -2.98 26.09 -9.98
N ASN A 153 -2.49 25.10 -10.74
CA ASN A 153 -1.42 24.16 -10.37
C ASN A 153 -1.74 23.26 -9.17
N HIS A 154 -3.00 22.87 -9.00
CA HIS A 154 -3.40 21.97 -7.92
C HIS A 154 -2.95 20.53 -8.20
N LEU A 155 -2.41 19.81 -7.20
CA LEU A 155 -2.21 18.35 -7.35
C LEU A 155 -3.52 17.58 -7.12
N LEU A 156 -4.34 18.05 -6.19
CA LEU A 156 -5.69 17.56 -5.94
C LEU A 156 -6.67 18.38 -6.79
N MET A 157 -7.13 17.82 -7.90
CA MET A 157 -7.91 18.58 -8.89
C MET A 157 -9.32 18.88 -8.35
N PRO A 158 -9.81 20.12 -8.45
CA PRO A 158 -11.20 20.43 -8.14
C PRO A 158 -12.15 19.83 -9.20
N GLU A 159 -13.39 19.51 -8.81
CA GLU A 159 -14.41 18.91 -9.70
C GLU A 159 -14.65 19.72 -11.00
N LYS A 160 -14.47 21.04 -10.94
CA LYS A 160 -14.62 21.98 -12.06
C LYS A 160 -13.53 21.82 -13.15
N ALA A 161 -12.38 21.22 -12.81
CA ALA A 161 -11.26 20.98 -13.73
C ALA A 161 -11.30 19.55 -14.30
N VAL A 162 -11.47 18.55 -13.43
CA VAL A 162 -11.59 17.13 -13.82
C VAL A 162 -12.57 16.45 -12.88
N SER A 163 -13.59 15.77 -13.40
CA SER A 163 -14.58 15.09 -12.54
C SER A 163 -14.15 13.65 -12.19
N PRO A 164 -14.58 13.10 -11.04
CA PRO A 164 -14.38 11.69 -10.71
C PRO A 164 -15.01 10.71 -11.73
N GLU A 165 -16.11 11.11 -12.38
CA GLU A 165 -16.73 10.35 -13.47
C GLU A 165 -15.89 10.35 -14.75
N GLU A 166 -15.12 11.40 -15.02
CA GLU A 166 -14.19 11.44 -16.15
C GLU A 166 -13.01 10.49 -15.96
N ILE A 167 -12.43 10.42 -14.74
CA ILE A 167 -11.47 9.36 -14.38
C ILE A 167 -12.08 8.01 -14.74
N LEU A 168 -13.28 7.75 -14.22
CA LEU A 168 -13.94 6.45 -14.36
C LEU A 168 -14.18 6.08 -15.82
N THR A 169 -14.68 7.02 -16.62
CA THR A 169 -15.02 6.79 -18.02
C THR A 169 -13.77 6.56 -18.87
N GLN A 170 -12.68 7.29 -18.63
CA GLN A 170 -11.43 7.09 -19.37
C GLN A 170 -10.65 5.85 -18.90
N CYS A 171 -10.75 5.48 -17.62
CA CYS A 171 -10.04 4.33 -17.06
C CYS A 171 -10.75 2.98 -17.30
N GLU A 172 -12.04 2.95 -17.66
CA GLU A 172 -12.74 1.72 -18.05
C GLU A 172 -12.10 1.05 -19.30
N GLY A 173 -11.37 1.81 -20.12
CA GLY A 173 -10.61 1.31 -21.28
C GLY A 173 -9.17 0.86 -21.01
N ILE A 174 -8.62 1.05 -19.80
CA ILE A 174 -7.23 0.69 -19.49
C ILE A 174 -7.15 -0.81 -19.15
N SER A 175 -6.46 -1.61 -19.98
CA SER A 175 -6.11 -2.97 -19.58
C SER A 175 -5.11 -2.90 -18.43
N GLN A 176 -5.46 -3.52 -17.31
CA GLN A 176 -4.58 -3.62 -16.15
C GLN A 176 -3.58 -4.78 -16.29
N PHE A 177 -3.80 -5.70 -17.24
CA PHE A 177 -3.13 -7.01 -17.27
C PHE A 177 -1.62 -6.90 -17.50
N GLY A 178 -1.13 -5.93 -18.29
CA GLY A 178 0.30 -5.71 -18.50
C GLY A 178 1.07 -5.46 -17.18
N PHE A 179 0.44 -4.75 -16.24
CA PHE A 179 1.07 -4.28 -15.00
C PHE A 179 1.20 -5.33 -13.90
N TYR A 180 0.47 -6.44 -13.97
CA TYR A 180 0.55 -7.54 -12.98
C TYR A 180 1.24 -8.80 -13.56
N GLY A 181 1.73 -8.72 -14.80
CA GLY A 181 2.42 -9.79 -15.53
C GLY A 181 3.94 -9.79 -15.35
N ARG A 182 4.69 -9.94 -16.45
CA ARG A 182 6.17 -9.99 -16.48
C ARG A 182 6.82 -8.71 -15.96
N TYR A 183 6.24 -7.56 -16.33
CA TYR A 183 6.71 -6.23 -15.95
C TYR A 183 6.11 -5.71 -14.63
N GLN A 184 5.49 -6.59 -13.83
CA GLN A 184 5.01 -6.20 -12.51
C GLN A 184 6.11 -5.53 -11.68
N GLY A 185 5.80 -4.34 -11.15
CA GLY A 185 6.69 -3.57 -10.28
C GLY A 185 7.99 -3.11 -10.94
N PHE A 186 8.04 -2.94 -12.27
CA PHE A 186 9.25 -2.51 -13.00
C PHE A 186 9.82 -1.17 -12.52
N TYR A 187 8.98 -0.32 -11.90
CA TYR A 187 9.34 1.00 -11.40
C TYR A 187 9.83 0.99 -9.93
N TYR A 188 9.79 -0.16 -9.25
CA TYR A 188 10.40 -0.38 -7.93
C TYR A 188 11.83 -0.93 -8.05
N CYS A 189 12.60 -0.89 -6.96
CA CYS A 189 13.94 -1.51 -6.93
C CYS A 189 13.87 -3.04 -7.07
N THR A 190 14.96 -3.65 -7.54
CA THR A 190 15.01 -5.09 -7.88
C THR A 190 14.67 -6.00 -6.69
N SER A 191 15.02 -5.62 -5.46
CA SER A 191 14.65 -6.38 -4.25
C SER A 191 13.13 -6.33 -3.99
N MET A 192 12.51 -5.14 -4.08
CA MET A 192 11.06 -4.96 -3.95
C MET A 192 10.29 -5.70 -5.04
N ARG A 193 10.73 -5.62 -6.30
CA ARG A 193 10.07 -6.29 -7.44
C ARG A 193 9.87 -7.80 -7.17
N ARG A 194 10.88 -8.49 -6.65
CA ARG A 194 10.82 -9.92 -6.29
C ARG A 194 9.84 -10.20 -5.16
N ILE A 195 9.84 -9.38 -4.11
CA ILE A 195 8.91 -9.53 -2.98
C ILE A 195 7.46 -9.33 -3.42
N LEU A 196 7.19 -8.27 -4.20
CA LEU A 196 5.85 -7.93 -4.69
C LEU A 196 5.29 -9.00 -5.65
N GLN A 197 6.14 -9.59 -6.50
CA GLN A 197 5.80 -10.77 -7.30
C GLN A 197 5.44 -11.97 -6.40
N GLY A 198 6.17 -12.19 -5.30
CA GLY A 198 5.84 -13.21 -4.30
C GLY A 198 4.49 -12.97 -3.62
N VAL A 199 4.23 -11.75 -3.15
CA VAL A 199 2.92 -11.35 -2.59
C VAL A 199 1.80 -11.58 -3.59
N SER A 200 2.05 -11.28 -4.87
CA SER A 200 1.11 -11.50 -5.98
C SER A 200 0.84 -12.98 -6.30
N VAL A 201 1.85 -13.86 -6.18
CA VAL A 201 1.66 -15.31 -6.26
C VAL A 201 0.82 -15.80 -5.07
N ILE A 202 1.07 -15.30 -3.86
CA ILE A 202 0.25 -15.63 -2.67
C ILE A 202 -1.19 -15.16 -2.88
N MET A 203 -1.41 -13.93 -3.36
CA MET A 203 -2.75 -13.37 -3.58
C MET A 203 -3.54 -14.15 -4.64
N ALA A 204 -2.92 -14.46 -5.78
CA ALA A 204 -3.55 -15.27 -6.81
C ALA A 204 -3.89 -16.69 -6.30
N THR A 205 -2.96 -17.32 -5.57
CA THR A 205 -3.15 -18.65 -4.96
C THR A 205 -4.26 -18.63 -3.90
N PHE A 206 -4.25 -17.65 -3.01
CA PHE A 206 -5.23 -17.46 -1.94
C PHE A 206 -6.64 -17.23 -2.51
N SER A 207 -6.77 -16.36 -3.51
CA SER A 207 -8.02 -16.12 -4.23
C SER A 207 -8.62 -17.40 -4.82
N ASP A 208 -7.77 -18.20 -5.48
CA ASP A 208 -8.17 -19.47 -6.10
C ASP A 208 -8.62 -20.52 -5.06
N LEU A 209 -8.27 -20.35 -3.77
CA LEU A 209 -8.59 -21.26 -2.67
C LEU A 209 -9.70 -20.75 -1.74
N TYR A 210 -9.89 -19.43 -1.66
CA TYR A 210 -10.78 -18.75 -0.70
C TYR A 210 -12.22 -19.28 -0.77
N GLN A 211 -12.70 -19.63 -1.97
CA GLN A 211 -14.04 -20.14 -2.22
C GLN A 211 -14.12 -21.67 -2.32
N LYS A 212 -13.01 -22.42 -2.16
CA LYS A 212 -12.98 -23.87 -2.36
C LYS A 212 -13.16 -24.65 -1.04
N SER A 213 -14.28 -25.35 -0.93
CA SER A 213 -14.54 -26.34 0.13
C SER A 213 -13.62 -27.57 -0.04
N GLY A 214 -13.02 -28.01 1.06
CA GLY A 214 -12.10 -29.16 1.07
C GLY A 214 -11.32 -29.28 2.38
N GLY A 215 -10.80 -30.48 2.67
CA GLY A 215 -10.02 -30.76 3.87
C GLY A 215 -8.58 -30.22 3.84
N PRO A 216 -7.87 -30.19 4.98
CA PRO A 216 -6.54 -29.58 5.13
C PRO A 216 -5.51 -30.04 4.08
N VAL A 217 -5.36 -31.35 3.91
CA VAL A 217 -4.39 -31.95 2.96
C VAL A 217 -4.72 -31.60 1.51
N PHE A 218 -6.01 -31.58 1.15
CA PHE A 218 -6.47 -31.20 -0.18
C PHE A 218 -6.18 -29.72 -0.46
N LYS A 219 -6.44 -28.85 0.52
CA LYS A 219 -6.12 -27.42 0.43
C LYS A 219 -4.62 -27.18 0.29
N ALA A 220 -3.79 -27.80 1.12
CA ALA A 220 -2.32 -27.67 1.05
C ALA A 220 -1.73 -28.16 -0.30
N ALA A 221 -2.21 -29.29 -0.82
CA ALA A 221 -1.78 -29.78 -2.14
C ALA A 221 -2.19 -28.81 -3.27
N LEU A 222 -3.42 -28.28 -3.20
CA LEU A 222 -3.93 -27.32 -4.18
C LEU A 222 -3.21 -25.96 -4.08
N THR A 223 -2.76 -25.54 -2.89
CA THR A 223 -1.88 -24.39 -2.68
C THR A 223 -0.58 -24.51 -3.46
N VAL A 224 0.14 -25.63 -3.32
CA VAL A 224 1.42 -25.83 -4.02
C VAL A 224 1.22 -25.84 -5.54
N LEU A 225 0.19 -26.53 -6.03
CA LEU A 225 -0.12 -26.59 -7.48
C LEU A 225 -0.51 -25.21 -8.05
N ASN A 226 -1.35 -24.46 -7.35
CA ASN A 226 -1.72 -23.10 -7.76
C ASN A 226 -0.53 -22.12 -7.68
N GLY A 227 0.31 -22.24 -6.64
CA GLY A 227 1.53 -21.45 -6.51
C GLY A 227 2.47 -21.65 -7.70
N ILE A 228 2.77 -22.91 -8.06
CA ILE A 228 3.56 -23.26 -9.26
C ILE A 228 2.95 -22.66 -10.53
N LYS A 229 1.64 -22.81 -10.72
CA LYS A 229 0.89 -22.24 -11.87
C LYS A 229 1.10 -20.73 -12.00
N TYR A 230 1.06 -19.98 -10.90
CA TYR A 230 1.21 -18.50 -10.90
C TYR A 230 2.67 -18.00 -10.89
N ILE A 231 3.63 -18.86 -10.59
CA ILE A 231 5.07 -18.60 -10.84
C ILE A 231 5.38 -18.78 -12.32
N ILE A 232 4.97 -19.90 -12.92
CA ILE A 232 5.29 -20.27 -14.32
C ILE A 232 4.55 -19.41 -15.35
N ASN A 233 3.36 -18.89 -15.01
CA ASN A 233 2.53 -18.10 -15.92
C ASN A 233 2.15 -16.73 -15.30
N PRO A 234 3.02 -15.71 -15.47
CA PRO A 234 2.76 -14.33 -15.02
C PRO A 234 1.50 -13.73 -15.61
N GLU A 235 1.15 -14.03 -16.85
CA GLU A 235 -0.04 -13.48 -17.53
C GLU A 235 -1.32 -14.02 -16.88
N LEU A 236 -1.34 -15.31 -16.49
CA LEU A 236 -2.42 -15.93 -15.74
C LEU A 236 -2.48 -15.43 -14.28
N ARG A 237 -1.32 -15.13 -13.68
CA ARG A 237 -1.24 -14.43 -12.38
C ARG A 237 -1.85 -13.04 -12.49
N ALA A 238 -1.50 -12.27 -13.52
CA ALA A 238 -2.04 -10.94 -13.79
C ALA A 238 -3.58 -10.98 -13.93
N TYR A 239 -4.10 -11.92 -14.72
CA TYR A 239 -5.54 -12.11 -14.87
C TYR A 239 -6.25 -12.34 -13.53
N GLN A 240 -5.70 -13.21 -12.68
CA GLN A 240 -6.28 -13.47 -11.36
C GLN A 240 -6.25 -12.24 -10.46
N ILE A 241 -5.14 -11.48 -10.48
CA ILE A 241 -4.97 -10.28 -9.65
C ILE A 241 -5.91 -9.16 -10.07
N VAL A 242 -6.01 -8.87 -11.38
CA VAL A 242 -6.94 -7.85 -11.90
C VAL A 242 -8.38 -8.22 -11.56
N ASN A 243 -8.76 -9.49 -11.72
CA ASN A 243 -10.09 -9.98 -11.32
C ASN A 243 -10.36 -9.81 -9.82
N VAL A 244 -9.36 -10.07 -8.96
CA VAL A 244 -9.43 -9.86 -7.50
C VAL A 244 -9.55 -8.38 -7.15
N ALA A 245 -8.67 -7.54 -7.70
CA ALA A 245 -8.67 -6.09 -7.51
C ALA A 245 -10.03 -5.47 -7.85
N GLN A 246 -10.68 -5.94 -8.92
CA GLN A 246 -11.95 -5.40 -9.37
C GLN A 246 -13.17 -5.95 -8.62
N ASN A 247 -13.17 -7.23 -8.23
CA ASN A 247 -14.39 -7.93 -7.80
C ASN A 247 -14.40 -8.40 -6.34
N SER A 248 -13.30 -8.33 -5.60
CA SER A 248 -13.26 -8.77 -4.21
C SER A 248 -14.12 -7.91 -3.28
N SER A 249 -14.55 -8.52 -2.18
CA SER A 249 -15.26 -7.88 -1.07
C SER A 249 -14.28 -7.48 0.05
N VAL A 250 -14.73 -6.70 1.04
CA VAL A 250 -13.88 -6.29 2.18
C VAL A 250 -13.48 -7.51 3.00
N GLU A 251 -14.33 -8.52 3.15
CA GLU A 251 -14.00 -9.75 3.88
C GLU A 251 -12.83 -10.50 3.24
N PHE A 252 -12.72 -10.47 1.91
CA PHE A 252 -11.54 -11.02 1.22
C PHE A 252 -10.28 -10.21 1.54
N LEU A 253 -10.35 -8.87 1.55
CA LEU A 253 -9.20 -8.01 1.88
C LEU A 253 -8.74 -8.24 3.31
N LYS A 254 -9.68 -8.26 4.27
CA LYS A 254 -9.43 -8.60 5.67
C LYS A 254 -8.74 -9.96 5.77
N ALA A 255 -9.35 -11.00 5.18
CA ALA A 255 -8.79 -12.34 5.22
C ALA A 255 -7.41 -12.47 4.54
N PHE A 256 -7.10 -11.64 3.53
CA PHE A 256 -5.82 -11.62 2.83
C PHE A 256 -4.73 -10.82 3.57
N TRP A 257 -5.04 -9.64 4.11
CA TRP A 257 -4.06 -8.83 4.86
C TRP A 257 -3.81 -9.40 6.26
N SER A 258 -4.81 -10.00 6.90
CA SER A 258 -4.65 -10.79 8.13
C SER A 258 -3.88 -12.11 7.94
N LEU A 259 -3.41 -12.43 6.73
CA LEU A 259 -2.39 -13.47 6.55
C LEU A 259 -1.08 -13.12 7.29
N SER A 260 -0.79 -11.83 7.47
CA SER A 260 0.32 -11.34 8.30
C SER A 260 0.13 -11.64 9.81
N GLU A 261 -1.10 -11.93 10.24
CA GLU A 261 -1.45 -12.25 11.62
C GLU A 261 -1.42 -13.76 11.93
N VAL A 262 -1.11 -14.61 10.93
CA VAL A 262 -1.01 -16.07 11.11
C VAL A 262 0.10 -16.41 12.11
N GLN A 263 -0.10 -17.46 12.90
CA GLN A 263 0.76 -17.82 14.05
C GLN A 263 2.26 -17.94 13.69
N LEU A 264 2.59 -18.40 12.48
CA LEU A 264 3.97 -18.46 11.98
C LEU A 264 4.56 -17.07 11.74
N MET A 265 3.77 -16.13 11.21
CA MET A 265 4.18 -14.73 11.00
C MET A 265 4.31 -13.98 12.31
N LYS A 266 3.42 -14.21 13.29
CA LYS A 266 3.55 -13.64 14.64
C LYS A 266 4.80 -14.12 15.39
N GLN A 267 5.39 -15.26 15.01
CA GLN A 267 6.68 -15.75 15.53
C GLN A 267 7.89 -15.27 14.74
N LEU A 268 7.71 -14.77 13.52
CA LEU A 268 8.80 -14.36 12.64
C LEU A 268 9.67 -13.23 13.25
N PRO A 269 9.11 -12.17 13.88
CA PRO A 269 9.91 -11.15 14.56
C PRO A 269 10.83 -11.69 15.66
N ASP A 270 10.46 -12.77 16.36
CA ASP A 270 11.31 -13.36 17.41
C ASP A 270 12.57 -14.05 16.89
N TRP A 271 12.59 -14.38 15.59
CA TRP A 271 13.73 -15.04 14.95
C TRP A 271 14.67 -14.07 14.25
N ILE A 272 14.13 -12.97 13.69
CA ILE A 272 14.88 -12.07 12.79
C ILE A 272 15.01 -10.62 13.28
N CYS A 273 14.22 -10.19 14.27
CA CYS A 273 14.27 -8.82 14.80
C CYS A 273 14.98 -8.76 16.17
N PRO A 274 15.49 -7.58 16.59
CA PRO A 274 16.08 -7.39 17.92
C PRO A 274 15.17 -7.91 19.05
N LYS A 275 15.79 -8.48 20.10
CA LYS A 275 15.06 -8.98 21.27
C LYS A 275 14.67 -7.81 22.18
N LEU A 276 13.42 -7.81 22.61
CA LEU A 276 12.90 -6.85 23.58
C LEU A 276 12.96 -7.41 25.00
N ALA A 277 13.42 -6.61 25.97
CA ALA A 277 13.25 -6.93 27.39
C ALA A 277 11.78 -6.81 27.83
N ILE A 278 11.02 -5.93 27.18
CA ILE A 278 9.59 -5.72 27.41
C ILE A 278 8.84 -5.84 26.07
N ARG A 279 8.01 -6.87 25.97
CA ARG A 279 6.89 -6.99 25.03
C ARG A 279 5.66 -7.29 25.88
N LYS A 280 4.88 -6.26 26.23
CA LYS A 280 3.82 -6.35 27.24
C LYS A 280 2.52 -5.80 26.70
N GLU A 281 1.48 -6.63 26.76
CA GLU A 281 0.11 -6.19 26.55
C GLU A 281 -0.38 -5.34 27.72
N ILE A 282 -1.03 -4.23 27.40
CA ILE A 282 -1.68 -3.30 28.31
C ILE A 282 -3.12 -3.15 27.83
N LEU A 283 -4.08 -3.35 28.73
CA LEU A 283 -5.49 -3.05 28.47
C LEU A 283 -5.81 -1.70 29.09
N VAL A 284 -6.01 -0.69 28.24
CA VAL A 284 -6.51 0.62 28.66
C VAL A 284 -7.97 0.44 29.08
N PRO A 285 -8.35 0.75 30.33
CA PRO A 285 -9.71 0.53 30.81
C PRO A 285 -10.71 1.43 30.07
N ASN A 286 -11.91 0.90 29.84
CA ASN A 286 -13.06 1.60 29.26
C ASN A 286 -13.75 2.54 30.28
N ILE A 287 -12.98 3.44 30.86
CA ILE A 287 -13.44 4.48 31.80
C ILE A 287 -13.07 5.86 31.25
N SER A 288 -13.86 6.89 31.56
CA SER A 288 -13.53 8.25 31.14
C SER A 288 -12.27 8.76 31.84
N ILE A 289 -11.51 9.62 31.14
CA ILE A 289 -10.21 10.11 31.63
C ILE A 289 -10.21 11.63 31.61
N THR A 290 -10.05 12.24 32.78
CA THR A 290 -10.02 13.71 32.92
C THR A 290 -8.59 14.24 32.72
N LEU A 291 -8.36 14.95 31.62
CA LEU A 291 -7.16 15.75 31.37
C LEU A 291 -7.40 17.20 31.80
N SER A 292 -6.34 18.02 31.79
CA SER A 292 -6.42 19.46 32.03
C SER A 292 -6.30 20.20 30.70
N ASN A 293 -7.11 21.24 30.50
CA ASN A 293 -6.97 22.20 29.43
C ASN A 293 -5.62 22.95 29.57
N ILE A 294 -4.83 23.05 28.51
CA ILE A 294 -3.47 23.62 28.55
C ILE A 294 -3.44 25.15 28.73
N TYR A 295 -4.56 25.83 28.50
CA TYR A 295 -4.70 27.28 28.64
C TYR A 295 -5.47 27.66 29.91
N THR A 296 -6.57 26.96 30.22
CA THR A 296 -7.46 27.31 31.35
C THR A 296 -7.24 26.46 32.61
N ASN A 297 -6.49 25.35 32.54
CA ASN A 297 -6.39 24.31 33.57
C ASN A 297 -7.73 23.64 33.96
N GLU A 298 -8.83 23.91 33.24
CA GLU A 298 -10.12 23.27 33.48
C GLU A 298 -10.10 21.78 33.13
N ASN A 299 -11.03 21.03 33.74
CA ASN A 299 -11.14 19.59 33.55
C ASN A 299 -11.78 19.25 32.20
N VAL A 300 -11.03 18.64 31.30
CA VAL A 300 -11.51 18.11 30.02
C VAL A 300 -11.71 16.60 30.16
N VAL A 301 -12.95 16.15 30.08
CA VAL A 301 -13.29 14.72 30.21
C VAL A 301 -13.23 14.05 28.83
N ILE A 302 -12.31 13.10 28.68
CA ILE A 302 -12.27 12.22 27.52
C ILE A 302 -13.28 11.08 27.76
N PRO A 303 -14.34 10.97 26.93
CA PRO A 303 -15.38 9.96 27.13
C PRO A 303 -14.88 8.56 26.77
N VAL A 304 -15.65 7.55 27.19
CA VAL A 304 -15.43 6.16 26.76
C VAL A 304 -15.90 6.02 25.30
N PRO A 305 -15.15 5.31 24.44
CA PRO A 305 -15.57 4.97 23.09
C PRO A 305 -16.88 4.18 23.08
N THR A 306 -17.86 4.67 22.33
CA THR A 306 -19.22 4.11 22.24
C THR A 306 -19.71 3.97 20.81
N SER A 307 -19.03 4.54 19.81
CA SER A 307 -19.46 4.45 18.42
C SER A 307 -19.45 3.00 17.92
N HIS A 308 -20.55 2.61 17.27
CA HIS A 308 -20.82 1.35 16.53
C HIS A 308 -20.79 0.02 17.30
N ILE A 309 -19.86 -0.16 18.23
CA ILE A 309 -19.72 -1.40 19.02
C ILE A 309 -19.74 -1.11 20.54
N PRO A 310 -19.99 -2.10 21.41
CA PRO A 310 -19.96 -1.89 22.85
C PRO A 310 -18.60 -1.34 23.37
N PRO A 311 -18.59 -0.60 24.49
CA PRO A 311 -17.36 -0.18 25.15
C PRO A 311 -16.50 -1.36 25.62
N ALA A 312 -15.27 -1.44 25.13
CA ALA A 312 -14.30 -2.48 25.50
C ALA A 312 -12.96 -1.84 25.92
N PRO A 313 -12.14 -2.50 26.76
CA PRO A 313 -10.78 -2.05 27.02
C PRO A 313 -9.96 -2.00 25.73
N VAL A 314 -9.29 -0.88 25.46
CA VAL A 314 -8.45 -0.72 24.26
C VAL A 314 -7.13 -1.44 24.50
N ARG A 315 -6.78 -2.40 23.62
CA ARG A 315 -5.51 -3.11 23.72
C ARG A 315 -4.37 -2.21 23.23
N CYS A 316 -3.24 -2.28 23.91
CA CYS A 316 -2.02 -1.57 23.59
C CYS A 316 -0.82 -2.50 23.81
N LEU A 317 0.14 -2.47 22.89
CA LEU A 317 1.38 -3.25 22.97
C LEU A 317 2.54 -2.34 23.35
N LEU A 318 3.08 -2.51 24.56
CA LEU A 318 4.30 -1.82 25.03
C LEU A 318 5.54 -2.63 24.63
N LEU A 319 6.42 -1.99 23.87
CA LEU A 319 7.68 -2.52 23.38
C LEU A 319 8.85 -1.71 23.99
N SER A 320 9.84 -2.37 24.57
CA SER A 320 11.09 -1.71 25.01
C SER A 320 12.26 -2.70 25.01
N THR A 321 13.40 -2.28 24.46
CA THR A 321 14.63 -3.08 24.40
C THR A 321 15.26 -3.30 25.77
N VAL A 322 15.17 -2.32 26.66
CA VAL A 322 15.62 -2.44 28.06
C VAL A 322 14.42 -2.37 29.02
N GLN A 323 14.51 -3.07 30.15
CA GLN A 323 13.52 -2.93 31.21
C GLN A 323 13.80 -1.65 31.99
N ARG A 324 12.86 -0.70 31.94
CA ARG A 324 12.94 0.59 32.62
C ARG A 324 12.23 0.59 33.97
N GLU A 325 12.59 1.54 34.83
CA GLU A 325 11.88 1.80 36.08
C GLU A 325 10.35 1.90 35.87
N GLY A 326 9.59 1.15 36.69
CA GLY A 326 8.13 1.06 36.59
C GLY A 326 7.61 -0.02 35.63
N GLN A 327 8.41 -0.50 34.68
CA GLN A 327 8.07 -1.63 33.80
C GLN A 327 8.31 -3.00 34.51
N ILE A 328 7.93 -3.14 35.77
CA ILE A 328 8.26 -4.31 36.59
C ILE A 328 7.47 -5.54 36.11
N LEU A 329 8.19 -6.58 35.71
CA LEU A 329 7.62 -7.90 35.40
C LEU A 329 7.50 -8.73 36.69
N LYS A 330 6.30 -9.27 36.97
CA LYS A 330 5.99 -10.01 38.22
C LYS A 330 6.90 -11.22 38.52
N ASN A 331 7.65 -11.71 37.53
CA ASN A 331 8.49 -12.92 37.63
C ASN A 331 10.01 -12.65 37.47
N SER A 332 10.49 -11.40 37.49
CA SER A 332 11.94 -11.14 37.37
C SER A 332 12.69 -11.56 38.63
N ARG A 333 13.20 -12.80 38.65
CA ARG A 333 14.05 -13.34 39.72
C ARG A 333 15.51 -12.87 39.65
N ASN A 334 15.89 -12.15 38.58
CA ASN A 334 17.24 -11.64 38.40
C ASN A 334 17.32 -10.17 38.83
N LYS A 335 18.33 -9.84 39.63
CA LYS A 335 18.70 -8.45 39.99
C LYS A 335 19.37 -7.72 38.80
N THR A 336 18.74 -7.69 37.64
CA THR A 336 19.15 -6.77 36.57
C THR A 336 18.85 -5.35 36.99
N SER A 337 19.85 -4.47 36.97
CA SER A 337 19.68 -3.04 37.22
C SER A 337 18.67 -2.48 36.21
N LEU A 338 17.56 -1.94 36.70
CA LEU A 338 16.56 -1.30 35.86
C LEU A 338 17.20 -0.08 35.18
N ALA A 339 16.94 0.10 33.89
CA ALA A 339 17.31 1.32 33.21
C ALA A 339 16.46 2.49 33.72
N PRO A 340 16.99 3.73 33.74
CA PRO A 340 16.17 4.90 34.08
C PRO A 340 14.99 5.03 33.11
N LYS A 341 13.96 5.77 33.52
CA LYS A 341 12.84 6.10 32.63
C LYS A 341 13.35 6.85 31.39
N SER A 342 12.75 6.57 30.23
CA SER A 342 13.00 7.35 29.01
C SER A 342 12.39 8.74 29.13
N LYS A 343 13.06 9.77 28.60
CA LYS A 343 12.42 11.10 28.47
C LYS A 343 11.32 11.09 27.42
N SER A 344 11.54 10.32 26.36
CA SER A 344 10.66 10.25 25.19
C SER A 344 9.87 8.94 25.14
N LEU A 345 8.68 8.98 24.56
CA LEU A 345 7.84 7.84 24.21
C LEU A 345 7.42 7.95 22.74
N VAL A 346 7.45 6.84 22.00
CA VAL A 346 6.76 6.76 20.71
C VAL A 346 5.35 6.21 20.93
N PHE A 347 4.34 6.94 20.48
CA PHE A 347 2.94 6.54 20.50
C PHE A 347 2.51 6.18 19.07
N HIS A 348 2.17 4.92 18.85
CA HIS A 348 2.07 4.32 17.53
C HIS A 348 0.64 3.86 17.19
N CYS A 349 0.25 4.03 15.93
CA CYS A 349 -0.95 3.41 15.35
C CYS A 349 -0.57 2.77 14.01
N HIS A 350 -1.02 1.54 13.80
CA HIS A 350 -0.63 0.70 12.67
C HIS A 350 -1.39 1.00 11.38
N GLY A 351 -0.83 0.59 10.24
CA GLY A 351 -1.51 0.56 8.94
C GLY A 351 -2.57 -0.53 8.82
N GLY A 352 -2.94 -0.87 7.58
CA GLY A 352 -3.94 -1.92 7.27
C GLY A 352 -5.29 -1.42 6.75
N GLY A 353 -5.33 -0.21 6.17
CA GLY A 353 -6.50 0.31 5.45
C GLY A 353 -7.76 0.47 6.31
N PHE A 354 -7.60 0.68 7.62
CA PHE A 354 -8.67 0.71 8.63
C PHE A 354 -9.47 -0.61 8.82
N VAL A 355 -9.16 -1.66 8.05
CA VAL A 355 -9.97 -2.91 7.99
C VAL A 355 -9.24 -4.15 8.50
N ALA A 356 -7.90 -4.16 8.51
CA ALA A 356 -7.08 -5.34 8.83
C ALA A 356 -5.82 -4.95 9.64
N GLN A 357 -5.06 -5.98 10.05
CA GLN A 357 -3.78 -5.88 10.78
C GLN A 357 -3.91 -5.41 12.24
N ASP A 358 -2.85 -5.61 13.00
CA ASP A 358 -2.74 -5.32 14.43
C ASP A 358 -1.32 -4.84 14.79
N PRO A 359 -1.05 -4.43 16.05
CA PRO A 359 0.30 -4.08 16.49
C PRO A 359 1.34 -5.21 16.37
N ASP A 360 0.91 -6.48 16.44
CA ASP A 360 1.78 -7.64 16.40
C ASP A 360 2.35 -7.85 14.97
N SER A 361 1.58 -7.56 13.92
CA SER A 361 2.06 -7.65 12.53
C SER A 361 3.06 -6.54 12.15
N HIS A 362 3.05 -5.42 12.88
CA HIS A 362 3.94 -4.27 12.67
C HIS A 362 5.24 -4.35 13.52
N GLU A 363 5.41 -5.39 14.34
CA GLU A 363 6.63 -5.58 15.17
C GLU A 363 7.94 -5.62 14.38
N ILE A 364 7.90 -5.93 13.07
CA ILE A 364 9.07 -6.01 12.21
C ILE A 364 9.90 -4.73 12.28
N TYR A 365 9.32 -3.54 12.03
CA TYR A 365 10.06 -2.29 12.14
C TYR A 365 10.04 -1.73 13.57
N LEU A 366 8.97 -1.91 14.34
CA LEU A 366 8.88 -1.37 15.70
C LEU A 366 9.97 -1.92 16.63
N ARG A 367 10.40 -3.18 16.47
CA ARG A 367 11.51 -3.77 17.25
C ARG A 367 12.87 -3.20 16.88
N HIS A 368 13.08 -2.88 15.60
CA HIS A 368 14.28 -2.18 15.14
C HIS A 368 14.28 -0.75 15.69
N TRP A 369 13.18 0.01 15.54
CA TRP A 369 13.08 1.37 16.06
C TRP A 369 13.24 1.44 17.59
N ALA A 370 12.62 0.52 18.35
CA ALA A 370 12.81 0.45 19.81
C ALA A 370 14.28 0.15 20.21
N ASN A 371 15.05 -0.50 19.34
CA ASN A 371 16.49 -0.72 19.51
C ASN A 371 17.30 0.53 19.15
N ASP A 372 17.09 1.08 17.95
CA ASP A 372 17.95 2.11 17.35
C ASP A 372 17.70 3.51 17.94
N LEU A 373 16.52 3.70 18.56
CA LEU A 373 16.16 4.86 19.39
C LEU A 373 16.39 4.63 20.88
N ASN A 374 16.49 3.37 21.34
CA ASN A 374 16.46 2.98 22.76
C ASN A 374 15.28 3.61 23.53
N ILE A 375 14.11 3.74 22.89
CA ILE A 375 12.92 4.42 23.43
C ILE A 375 11.76 3.43 23.54
N PRO A 376 10.96 3.46 24.63
CA PRO A 376 9.72 2.69 24.71
C PRO A 376 8.74 3.12 23.62
N ILE A 377 8.08 2.15 23.01
CA ILE A 377 7.03 2.34 22.03
C ILE A 377 5.74 1.75 22.60
N ILE A 378 4.64 2.50 22.54
CA ILE A 378 3.30 1.95 22.79
C ILE A 378 2.50 1.99 21.48
N SER A 379 2.06 0.83 21.00
CA SER A 379 1.21 0.72 19.81
C SER A 379 -0.22 0.42 20.19
N VAL A 380 -1.17 1.23 19.72
CA VAL A 380 -2.61 1.04 19.95
C VAL A 380 -3.16 -0.01 18.99
N ASP A 381 -4.01 -0.89 19.51
CA ASP A 381 -4.78 -1.90 18.77
C ASP A 381 -6.22 -1.39 18.68
N TYR A 382 -6.51 -0.59 17.66
CA TYR A 382 -7.80 0.11 17.52
C TYR A 382 -8.81 -0.74 16.73
N SER A 383 -10.10 -0.56 17.01
CA SER A 383 -11.15 -1.35 16.37
C SER A 383 -11.26 -1.07 14.87
N LEU A 384 -11.43 -2.15 14.09
CA LEU A 384 -11.37 -2.14 12.64
C LEU A 384 -12.76 -2.14 11.98
N SER A 385 -12.81 -1.57 10.78
CA SER A 385 -13.99 -1.57 9.90
C SER A 385 -14.16 -2.91 9.15
N PRO A 386 -15.37 -3.26 8.66
CA PRO A 386 -16.63 -2.50 8.74
C PRO A 386 -17.39 -2.66 10.06
N GLU A 387 -16.90 -3.45 11.03
CA GLU A 387 -17.56 -3.67 12.32
C GLU A 387 -17.48 -2.42 13.21
N ALA A 388 -16.36 -1.70 13.15
CA ALA A 388 -16.14 -0.40 13.79
C ALA A 388 -15.73 0.65 12.74
N PRO A 389 -16.68 1.27 12.02
CA PRO A 389 -16.41 2.39 11.12
C PRO A 389 -16.03 3.67 11.90
N PHE A 390 -15.68 4.72 11.15
CA PHE A 390 -15.46 6.05 11.71
C PHE A 390 -16.68 6.51 12.56
N PRO A 391 -16.50 7.11 13.76
CA PRO A 391 -15.24 7.57 14.35
C PRO A 391 -14.58 6.62 15.37
N ARG A 392 -14.96 5.33 15.43
CA ARG A 392 -14.60 4.47 16.58
C ARG A 392 -13.09 4.36 16.84
N ALA A 393 -12.27 4.19 15.80
CA ALA A 393 -10.81 4.15 15.95
C ALA A 393 -10.23 5.45 16.56
N LEU A 394 -10.78 6.62 16.18
CA LEU A 394 -10.37 7.93 16.73
C LEU A 394 -10.73 8.06 18.22
N GLU A 395 -11.92 7.59 18.63
CA GLU A 395 -12.32 7.56 20.04
C GLU A 395 -11.34 6.71 20.88
N GLU A 396 -11.01 5.52 20.40
CA GLU A 396 -10.13 4.57 21.10
C GLU A 396 -8.68 5.04 21.19
N VAL A 397 -8.14 5.62 20.11
CA VAL A 397 -6.77 6.19 20.10
C VAL A 397 -6.69 7.43 21.00
N LEU A 398 -7.72 8.30 21.01
CA LEU A 398 -7.77 9.44 21.93
C LEU A 398 -7.82 8.99 23.40
N LEU A 399 -8.62 7.96 23.72
CA LEU A 399 -8.67 7.40 25.08
C LEU A 399 -7.32 6.79 25.47
N ALA A 400 -6.71 6.01 24.58
CA ALA A 400 -5.39 5.41 24.81
C ALA A 400 -4.31 6.49 25.05
N TYR A 401 -4.33 7.58 24.27
CA TYR A 401 -3.44 8.72 24.47
C TYR A 401 -3.65 9.40 25.84
N ALA A 402 -4.90 9.67 26.21
CA ALA A 402 -5.24 10.24 27.51
C ALA A 402 -4.79 9.35 28.68
N TRP A 403 -4.92 8.03 28.52
CA TRP A 403 -4.41 7.06 29.50
C TRP A 403 -2.88 7.07 29.58
N VAL A 404 -2.18 7.12 28.45
CA VAL A 404 -0.71 7.21 28.38
C VAL A 404 -0.18 8.43 29.13
N LEU A 405 -0.79 9.61 28.93
CA LEU A 405 -0.44 10.83 29.64
C LEU A 405 -0.63 10.73 31.16
N LYS A 406 -1.62 9.97 31.63
CA LYS A 406 -1.89 9.75 33.07
C LYS A 406 -1.05 8.64 33.70
N ASN A 407 -0.45 7.75 32.91
CA ASN A 407 0.23 6.55 33.39
C ASN A 407 1.74 6.45 33.04
N PRO A 408 2.55 7.53 33.06
CA PRO A 408 3.92 7.47 32.55
C PRO A 408 4.82 6.49 33.31
N HIS A 409 4.59 6.34 34.61
CA HIS A 409 5.29 5.38 35.47
C HIS A 409 5.11 3.93 34.99
N ASN A 410 3.92 3.53 34.53
CA ASN A 410 3.64 2.14 34.11
C ASN A 410 4.28 1.79 32.75
N LEU A 411 4.67 2.82 32.00
CA LEU A 411 5.19 2.75 30.63
C LEU A 411 6.72 2.93 30.57
N GLY A 412 7.37 3.31 31.68
CA GLY A 412 8.82 3.48 31.74
C GLY A 412 9.34 4.77 31.10
N TRP A 413 8.52 5.83 31.06
CA TRP A 413 8.91 7.16 30.59
C TRP A 413 8.60 8.26 31.62
N THR A 414 9.22 9.43 31.48
CA THR A 414 9.07 10.54 32.44
C THR A 414 7.83 11.38 32.21
N GLY A 415 7.25 11.33 31.00
CA GLY A 415 6.20 12.25 30.58
C GLY A 415 6.72 13.49 29.84
N GLU A 416 8.03 13.63 29.59
CA GLU A 416 8.62 14.82 28.96
C GLU A 416 8.21 14.96 27.49
N THR A 417 8.53 14.00 26.63
CA THR A 417 8.33 14.11 25.17
C THR A 417 7.56 12.92 24.60
N ILE A 418 6.55 13.17 23.77
CA ILE A 418 5.79 12.11 23.09
C ILE A 418 5.67 12.40 21.59
N CYS A 419 6.14 11.47 20.77
CA CYS A 419 6.04 11.56 19.31
C CYS A 419 4.98 10.58 18.81
N PHE A 420 4.03 11.09 18.03
CA PHE A 420 3.04 10.27 17.33
C PHE A 420 3.64 9.70 16.07
N VAL A 421 3.45 8.40 15.82
CA VAL A 421 4.00 7.74 14.64
C VAL A 421 2.99 6.78 14.05
N GLY A 422 2.65 6.94 12.77
CA GLY A 422 1.77 6.00 12.10
C GLY A 422 2.10 5.87 10.64
N ASP A 423 1.78 4.70 10.11
CA ASP A 423 1.96 4.37 8.70
C ASP A 423 0.60 4.14 8.04
N SER A 424 0.44 4.57 6.78
CA SER A 424 -0.83 4.45 6.05
C SER A 424 -2.03 4.96 6.87
N ALA A 425 -3.09 4.16 6.98
CA ALA A 425 -4.27 4.41 7.82
C ALA A 425 -3.95 4.81 9.28
N GLY A 426 -2.93 4.24 9.91
CA GLY A 426 -2.54 4.59 11.28
C GLY A 426 -2.02 6.04 11.40
N GLY A 427 -1.34 6.52 10.36
CA GLY A 427 -0.97 7.93 10.24
C GLY A 427 -2.19 8.84 10.15
N ASN A 428 -3.23 8.44 9.40
CA ASN A 428 -4.48 9.20 9.29
C ASN A 428 -5.20 9.30 10.64
N VAL A 429 -5.39 8.18 11.37
CA VAL A 429 -6.02 8.18 12.70
C VAL A 429 -5.27 9.05 13.70
N LEU A 430 -3.93 9.04 13.68
CA LEU A 430 -3.13 9.92 14.54
C LEU A 430 -3.26 11.39 14.17
N MET A 431 -3.28 11.74 12.88
CA MET A 431 -3.52 13.11 12.43
C MET A 431 -4.89 13.62 12.89
N SER A 432 -5.94 12.81 12.77
CA SER A 432 -7.27 13.11 13.31
C SER A 432 -7.27 13.22 14.84
N THR A 433 -6.45 12.42 15.54
CA THR A 433 -6.25 12.54 16.99
C THR A 433 -5.59 13.86 17.36
N VAL A 434 -4.61 14.35 16.58
CA VAL A 434 -3.99 15.67 16.81
C VAL A 434 -5.02 16.79 16.64
N LEU A 435 -5.79 16.81 15.55
CA LEU A 435 -6.91 17.75 15.37
C LEU A 435 -7.86 17.72 16.57
N LYS A 436 -8.12 16.52 17.12
CA LYS A 436 -8.97 16.36 18.30
C LYS A 436 -8.31 16.91 19.57
N THR A 437 -7.00 16.73 19.77
CA THR A 437 -6.26 17.33 20.92
C THR A 437 -6.30 18.86 20.89
N ILE A 438 -6.18 19.48 19.71
CA ILE A 438 -6.32 20.93 19.50
C ILE A 438 -7.74 21.38 19.84
N SER A 439 -8.77 20.74 19.26
CA SER A 439 -10.17 21.10 19.50
C SER A 439 -10.62 20.97 20.97
N LEU A 440 -9.96 20.10 21.73
CA LEU A 440 -10.20 19.89 23.16
C LEU A 440 -9.24 20.70 24.05
N GLN A 441 -8.29 21.43 23.45
CA GLN A 441 -7.25 22.19 24.14
C GLN A 441 -6.50 21.39 25.21
N ILE A 442 -6.29 20.09 24.96
CA ILE A 442 -5.48 19.22 25.81
C ILE A 442 -4.04 19.18 25.29
N ARG A 443 -3.12 18.59 26.06
CA ARG A 443 -1.73 18.40 25.61
C ARG A 443 -1.74 17.71 24.24
N GLN A 444 -1.06 18.34 23.28
CA GLN A 444 -0.75 17.79 21.97
C GLN A 444 0.52 16.91 22.05
N PRO A 445 0.78 16.00 21.09
CA PRO A 445 2.10 15.41 20.95
C PRO A 445 3.16 16.46 20.59
N ASP A 446 4.40 16.21 20.97
CA ASP A 446 5.53 17.11 20.75
C ASP A 446 5.99 17.14 19.28
N ALA A 447 5.71 16.06 18.53
CA ALA A 447 5.89 15.96 17.07
C ALA A 447 5.09 14.77 16.51
N VAL A 448 4.86 14.75 15.19
CA VAL A 448 4.18 13.66 14.46
C VAL A 448 5.06 13.18 13.30
N MET A 449 5.19 11.87 13.11
CA MET A 449 5.76 11.27 11.90
C MET A 449 4.71 10.41 11.17
N CYS A 450 4.49 10.71 9.89
CA CYS A 450 3.51 10.06 9.03
C CYS A 450 4.24 9.36 7.87
N CYS A 451 4.17 8.04 7.80
CA CYS A 451 4.71 7.26 6.68
C CYS A 451 3.59 7.00 5.67
N TYR A 452 3.80 7.36 4.39
CA TYR A 452 2.89 7.09 3.26
C TYR A 452 1.39 7.22 3.61
N THR A 453 1.02 8.34 4.21
CA THR A 453 -0.28 8.52 4.88
C THR A 453 -1.33 9.14 3.96
N PRO A 454 -2.54 8.57 3.83
CA PRO A 454 -3.66 9.22 3.16
C PRO A 454 -4.23 10.34 4.04
N LEU A 455 -4.41 11.54 3.48
CA LEU A 455 -4.87 12.73 4.18
C LEU A 455 -6.18 13.29 3.62
N VAL A 456 -6.62 12.79 2.45
CA VAL A 456 -7.92 13.00 1.83
C VAL A 456 -8.55 11.65 1.50
N LEU A 457 -9.47 11.19 2.35
CA LEU A 457 -10.22 9.95 2.17
C LEU A 457 -11.40 10.17 1.21
N ASP A 458 -11.09 10.44 -0.05
CA ASP A 458 -12.06 10.67 -1.13
C ASP A 458 -11.48 10.30 -2.51
N ILE A 459 -12.33 10.24 -3.55
CA ILE A 459 -11.97 10.01 -4.95
C ILE A 459 -11.76 11.36 -5.68
N VAL A 460 -10.95 12.22 -5.08
CA VAL A 460 -10.44 13.42 -5.77
C VAL A 460 -9.38 13.01 -6.80
N PRO A 461 -9.43 13.50 -8.05
CA PRO A 461 -8.38 13.25 -9.03
C PRO A 461 -7.02 13.81 -8.58
N SER A 462 -5.96 13.01 -8.72
CA SER A 462 -4.57 13.50 -8.66
C SER A 462 -3.68 12.65 -9.56
N PRO A 463 -2.53 13.17 -10.01
CA PRO A 463 -1.53 12.40 -10.72
C PRO A 463 -1.10 11.13 -9.96
N SER A 464 -0.73 11.21 -8.68
CA SER A 464 -0.28 10.04 -7.89
C SER A 464 -1.38 8.99 -7.75
N ARG A 465 -2.64 9.37 -7.65
CA ARG A 465 -3.79 8.46 -7.55
C ARG A 465 -4.00 7.62 -8.81
N LEU A 466 -3.41 7.97 -9.96
CA LEU A 466 -3.38 7.10 -11.15
C LEU A 466 -2.47 5.87 -10.96
N LEU A 467 -1.56 5.88 -9.98
CA LEU A 467 -0.72 4.72 -9.66
C LEU A 467 -1.56 3.53 -9.15
N CYS A 468 -2.77 3.76 -8.63
CA CYS A 468 -3.70 2.71 -8.18
C CYS A 468 -4.14 1.73 -9.29
N TRP A 469 -3.86 2.03 -10.55
CA TRP A 469 -4.10 1.12 -11.67
C TRP A 469 -3.00 0.05 -11.81
N ILE A 470 -1.80 0.39 -11.36
CA ILE A 470 -0.57 -0.38 -11.58
C ILE A 470 0.10 -0.84 -10.26
N ASP A 471 -0.44 -0.43 -9.11
CA ASP A 471 0.13 -0.71 -7.79
C ASP A 471 -0.21 -2.14 -7.32
N PRO A 472 0.80 -2.97 -6.96
CA PRO A 472 0.60 -4.36 -6.57
C PRO A 472 0.00 -4.58 -5.16
N LEU A 473 -0.13 -3.53 -4.33
CA LEU A 473 -0.61 -3.60 -2.95
C LEU A 473 -1.87 -2.76 -2.71
N LEU A 474 -1.98 -1.59 -3.36
CA LEU A 474 -3.11 -0.66 -3.32
C LEU A 474 -3.80 -0.49 -4.70
N PRO A 475 -4.29 -1.57 -5.34
CA PRO A 475 -5.09 -1.42 -6.53
C PRO A 475 -6.40 -0.69 -6.19
N LEU A 476 -6.93 0.13 -7.10
CA LEU A 476 -8.03 1.07 -6.81
C LEU A 476 -9.24 0.42 -6.10
N GLY A 477 -9.65 -0.79 -6.53
CA GLY A 477 -10.79 -1.49 -5.94
C GLY A 477 -10.58 -1.93 -4.49
N PHE A 478 -9.32 -2.08 -4.03
CA PHE A 478 -9.00 -2.33 -2.63
C PHE A 478 -9.18 -1.03 -1.82
N MET A 479 -8.65 0.09 -2.31
CA MET A 479 -8.80 1.40 -1.64
C MET A 479 -10.27 1.80 -1.49
N ILE A 480 -11.07 1.66 -2.55
CA ILE A 480 -12.52 1.91 -2.53
C ILE A 480 -13.20 1.06 -1.47
N SER A 481 -12.84 -0.22 -1.38
CA SER A 481 -13.45 -1.14 -0.42
C SER A 481 -13.08 -0.78 1.03
N CYS A 482 -11.85 -0.31 1.26
CA CYS A 482 -11.42 0.23 2.56
C CYS A 482 -12.17 1.53 2.92
N LEU A 483 -12.33 2.44 1.96
CA LEU A 483 -13.06 3.70 2.13
C LEU A 483 -14.54 3.47 2.44
N ASP A 484 -15.21 2.59 1.70
CA ASP A 484 -16.62 2.22 1.88
C ASP A 484 -16.88 1.62 3.28
N ALA A 485 -15.97 0.75 3.73
CA ALA A 485 -15.99 0.16 5.07
C ALA A 485 -15.75 1.21 6.17
N TYR A 486 -14.72 2.07 6.02
CA TYR A 486 -14.37 3.06 7.04
C TYR A 486 -15.41 4.18 7.16
N ALA A 487 -16.00 4.61 6.05
CA ALA A 487 -17.10 5.57 6.02
C ALA A 487 -18.42 5.03 6.58
N GLY A 488 -18.53 3.73 6.84
CA GLY A 488 -19.77 3.08 7.27
C GLY A 488 -20.87 3.10 6.21
N ALA A 489 -20.52 3.26 4.93
CA ALA A 489 -21.47 3.31 3.82
C ALA A 489 -21.91 1.91 3.34
N MET A 490 -21.15 0.87 3.72
CA MET A 490 -21.53 -0.53 3.52
C MET A 490 -22.82 -0.89 4.27
N THR A 491 -23.94 -0.93 3.54
CA THR A 491 -25.11 -1.67 4.00
C THR A 491 -24.75 -3.15 4.06
N THR A 492 -24.84 -3.76 5.24
CA THR A 492 -24.97 -5.21 5.35
C THR A 492 -26.27 -5.61 4.62
N GLU A 493 -26.16 -6.02 3.36
CA GLU A 493 -27.26 -6.72 2.69
C GLU A 493 -27.60 -7.92 3.58
N GLU A 494 -28.85 -8.01 4.02
CA GLU A 494 -29.32 -9.10 4.85
C GLU A 494 -29.04 -10.41 4.10
N VAL A 495 -28.01 -11.13 4.55
CA VAL A 495 -27.83 -12.51 4.15
C VAL A 495 -29.00 -13.24 4.76
N GLU A 496 -30.01 -13.56 3.94
CA GLU A 496 -31.11 -14.44 4.32
C GLU A 496 -30.52 -15.74 4.87
N TYR A 497 -30.42 -15.80 6.21
CA TYR A 497 -30.21 -17.04 6.91
C TYR A 497 -31.50 -17.83 6.77
N ASP A 498 -31.46 -18.84 5.92
CA ASP A 498 -32.55 -19.80 5.69
C ASP A 498 -33.10 -20.27 7.05
N THR A 499 -34.30 -19.81 7.41
CA THR A 499 -34.87 -19.87 8.78
C THR A 499 -35.44 -21.26 9.10
N ALA A 500 -34.67 -22.30 8.76
CA ALA A 500 -35.05 -23.70 8.81
C ALA A 500 -34.06 -24.57 9.63
N SER A 501 -33.46 -24.01 10.69
CA SER A 501 -32.92 -24.81 11.80
C SER A 501 -32.75 -23.95 13.06
N ASP A 502 -33.86 -23.74 13.77
CA ASP A 502 -33.82 -23.19 15.12
C ASP A 502 -33.06 -24.13 16.07
N HIS A 503 -32.49 -23.56 17.14
CA HIS A 503 -31.61 -24.19 18.13
C HIS A 503 -30.16 -24.50 17.66
N LEU A 504 -29.27 -23.50 17.82
CA LEU A 504 -28.08 -23.63 18.70
C LEU A 504 -27.30 -22.30 18.84
N SER A 505 -27.28 -21.79 20.07
CA SER A 505 -26.33 -20.82 20.68
C SER A 505 -25.38 -20.02 19.78
N GLY A 506 -25.49 -18.68 19.83
CA GLY A 506 -24.55 -17.78 19.17
C GLY A 506 -23.08 -18.02 19.57
N ARG A 507 -22.22 -18.25 18.58
CA ARG A 507 -20.76 -18.29 18.71
C ARG A 507 -20.10 -17.74 17.45
N ARG A 508 -19.19 -16.78 17.68
CA ARG A 508 -17.92 -16.51 16.98
C ARG A 508 -17.87 -16.75 15.46
N SER A 509 -17.37 -15.74 14.75
CA SER A 509 -16.68 -15.84 13.45
C SER A 509 -16.13 -17.25 13.20
N ARG A 510 -16.57 -17.89 12.09
CA ARG A 510 -16.16 -19.25 11.71
C ARG A 510 -14.63 -19.31 11.77
N LYS A 511 -14.10 -20.00 12.78
CA LYS A 511 -12.66 -20.07 13.06
C LYS A 511 -11.94 -20.63 11.83
N ILE A 512 -11.29 -19.76 11.04
CA ILE A 512 -10.80 -20.13 9.70
C ILE A 512 -9.46 -20.89 9.80
N SER A 513 -9.48 -22.06 10.44
CA SER A 513 -8.30 -22.92 10.61
C SER A 513 -7.63 -23.26 9.27
N SER A 514 -8.41 -23.37 8.19
CA SER A 514 -7.87 -23.66 6.86
C SER A 514 -7.09 -22.51 6.21
N ILE A 515 -7.23 -21.26 6.67
CA ILE A 515 -6.46 -20.13 6.10
C ILE A 515 -5.00 -20.18 6.59
N SER A 516 -4.77 -20.47 7.88
CA SER A 516 -3.41 -20.71 8.41
C SER A 516 -2.72 -21.83 7.61
N GLU A 517 -3.40 -22.96 7.43
CA GLU A 517 -2.87 -24.12 6.70
C GLU A 517 -2.50 -23.81 5.23
N ILE A 518 -3.34 -23.04 4.52
CA ILE A 518 -3.06 -22.55 3.17
C ILE A 518 -1.82 -21.63 3.16
N PHE A 519 -1.72 -20.73 4.13
CA PHE A 519 -0.65 -19.75 4.19
C PHE A 519 0.71 -20.36 4.58
N ASP A 520 0.73 -21.18 5.64
CA ASP A 520 1.92 -21.89 6.10
C ASP A 520 2.47 -22.82 5.00
N SER A 521 1.58 -23.42 4.19
CA SER A 521 1.97 -24.19 3.00
C SER A 521 2.56 -23.29 1.90
N SER A 522 1.94 -22.13 1.62
CA SER A 522 2.39 -21.16 0.61
C SER A 522 3.79 -20.63 0.91
N ILE A 523 4.04 -20.17 2.14
CA ILE A 523 5.33 -19.57 2.55
C ILE A 523 6.45 -20.61 2.55
N ASN A 524 6.21 -21.83 3.06
CA ASN A 524 7.22 -22.88 3.06
C ASN A 524 7.56 -23.41 1.66
N PHE A 525 6.63 -23.31 0.72
CA PHE A 525 6.87 -23.57 -0.70
C PHE A 525 7.70 -22.45 -1.34
N LEU A 526 7.29 -21.18 -1.19
CA LEU A 526 7.99 -20.02 -1.77
C LEU A 526 9.44 -19.90 -1.28
N LYS A 527 9.72 -20.19 0.00
CA LYS A 527 11.09 -20.23 0.56
C LYS A 527 12.02 -21.28 -0.06
N LYS A 528 11.47 -22.26 -0.80
CA LYS A 528 12.21 -23.38 -1.41
C LYS A 528 12.22 -23.32 -2.95
N CYS A 529 11.60 -22.32 -3.55
CA CYS A 529 11.60 -22.15 -5.00
C CYS A 529 12.83 -21.36 -5.45
N GLU A 530 13.63 -21.96 -6.33
CA GLU A 530 14.46 -21.17 -7.23
C GLU A 530 13.55 -20.46 -8.23
N TRP A 531 13.71 -19.13 -8.35
CA TRP A 531 12.80 -18.29 -9.12
C TRP A 531 13.12 -18.37 -10.61
N ILE A 532 12.37 -19.19 -11.34
CA ILE A 532 12.49 -19.29 -12.80
C ILE A 532 11.76 -18.12 -13.46
N GLU A 533 12.32 -16.90 -13.40
CA GLU A 533 12.07 -15.88 -14.41
C GLU A 533 13.08 -14.72 -14.41
N VAL A 534 13.41 -14.24 -15.62
CA VAL A 534 14.27 -13.09 -15.95
C VAL A 534 15.42 -12.81 -14.95
N GLU A 535 16.30 -13.80 -14.77
CA GLU A 535 17.71 -13.49 -14.56
C GLU A 535 18.26 -12.85 -15.84
N ALA A 536 17.98 -11.55 -16.00
CA ALA A 536 18.96 -10.70 -16.63
C ALA A 536 20.22 -10.80 -15.75
N ASN A 537 21.32 -11.29 -16.33
CA ASN A 537 22.65 -11.02 -15.80
C ASN A 537 22.86 -9.50 -15.89
N GLU A 538 22.38 -8.78 -14.88
CA GLU A 538 22.75 -7.39 -14.68
C GLU A 538 24.28 -7.38 -14.45
N PRO A 539 25.05 -6.62 -15.26
CA PRO A 539 26.39 -6.26 -14.79
C PRO A 539 26.21 -5.49 -13.47
N PRO A 540 27.17 -5.55 -12.54
CA PRO A 540 27.03 -4.84 -11.27
C PRO A 540 26.95 -3.33 -11.54
N GLU A 541 25.75 -2.77 -11.52
CA GLU A 541 25.57 -1.33 -11.43
C GLU A 541 26.18 -0.88 -10.11
N LYS A 542 27.02 0.14 -10.18
CA LYS A 542 27.48 0.82 -8.96
C LYS A 542 26.23 1.32 -8.24
N SER A 543 26.19 1.15 -6.92
CA SER A 543 25.15 1.67 -6.06
C SER A 543 24.77 3.08 -6.49
N VAL A 544 23.55 3.24 -7.00
CA VAL A 544 22.97 4.58 -7.18
C VAL A 544 22.83 5.13 -5.77
N ASP A 545 23.64 6.14 -5.44
CA ASP A 545 23.55 6.80 -4.15
C ASP A 545 22.14 7.35 -3.97
N ILE A 546 21.43 6.79 -3.00
CA ILE A 546 20.11 7.27 -2.59
C ILE A 546 20.38 8.60 -1.88
N THR A 547 20.40 9.68 -2.66
CA THR A 547 20.65 11.04 -2.16
C THR A 547 19.41 11.54 -1.43
N PHE A 548 19.39 11.29 -0.12
CA PHE A 548 18.40 11.83 0.81
C PHE A 548 18.65 13.33 1.02
N TYR A 549 18.01 14.16 0.22
CA TYR A 549 18.07 15.62 0.37
C TYR A 549 17.09 16.10 1.43
N SER A 550 17.64 16.63 2.53
CA SER A 550 16.91 17.39 3.55
C SER A 550 17.29 18.86 3.46
N SER A 551 16.34 19.75 3.20
CA SER A 551 16.55 21.20 3.22
C SER A 551 15.45 21.93 3.99
N GLU A 552 15.84 22.94 4.74
CA GLU A 552 14.92 23.82 5.46
C GLU A 552 14.50 25.02 4.60
N ASN A 553 13.23 25.40 4.71
CA ASN A 553 12.70 26.76 4.52
C ASN A 553 13.14 27.57 3.29
N HIS A 554 12.52 27.29 2.14
CA HIS A 554 12.13 28.35 1.21
C HIS A 554 10.62 28.34 0.96
N THR A 555 10.02 29.52 0.85
CA THR A 555 8.56 29.69 0.76
C THR A 555 8.13 29.92 -0.68
N VAL A 556 7.58 28.89 -1.32
CA VAL A 556 6.66 29.05 -2.46
C VAL A 556 5.28 29.40 -1.89
N ASP A 557 4.62 30.42 -2.42
CA ASP A 557 3.32 30.91 -1.89
C ASP A 557 2.17 29.96 -2.29
N GLY A 558 2.02 28.90 -1.50
CA GLY A 558 0.97 27.90 -1.64
C GLY A 558 -0.30 28.19 -0.82
N SER A 559 -0.54 29.42 -0.40
CA SER A 559 -1.68 29.74 0.50
C SER A 559 -3.04 29.73 -0.20
N ASN A 560 -3.11 30.25 -1.43
CA ASN A 560 -4.37 30.37 -2.16
C ASN A 560 -4.85 29.01 -2.69
N TYR A 561 -3.98 28.23 -3.34
CA TYR A 561 -4.39 27.03 -4.10
C TYR A 561 -5.11 25.94 -3.27
N ILE A 562 -4.71 25.68 -2.01
CA ILE A 562 -5.47 24.74 -1.15
C ILE A 562 -6.81 25.34 -0.72
N ARG A 563 -6.83 26.65 -0.45
CA ARG A 563 -8.08 27.34 -0.10
C ARG A 563 -9.03 27.29 -1.30
N ASP A 564 -8.55 27.58 -2.51
CA ASP A 564 -9.30 27.48 -3.75
C ASP A 564 -9.80 26.05 -4.00
N PHE A 565 -8.99 25.02 -3.70
CA PHE A 565 -9.46 23.61 -3.73
C PHE A 565 -10.61 23.38 -2.73
N ILE A 566 -10.47 23.81 -1.47
CA ILE A 566 -11.48 23.63 -0.42
C ILE A 566 -12.77 24.39 -0.74
N GLU A 567 -12.67 25.66 -1.14
CA GLU A 567 -13.81 26.50 -1.50
C GLU A 567 -14.56 25.93 -2.71
N ASN A 568 -13.85 25.51 -3.77
CA ASN A 568 -14.49 24.83 -4.92
C ASN A 568 -15.10 23.47 -4.55
N TYR A 569 -14.51 22.76 -3.60
CA TYR A 569 -15.00 21.48 -3.08
C TYR A 569 -16.24 21.65 -2.17
N GLU A 570 -16.41 22.80 -1.50
CA GLU A 570 -17.65 23.17 -0.81
C GLU A 570 -18.77 23.55 -1.80
N ASP A 571 -18.44 24.36 -2.80
CA ASP A 571 -19.37 24.95 -3.77
C ASP A 571 -20.14 23.94 -4.64
N GLY A 572 -19.51 22.80 -4.99
CA GLY A 572 -20.10 21.77 -5.86
C GLY A 572 -21.43 21.16 -5.37
N THR A 573 -21.78 21.38 -4.08
CA THR A 573 -22.94 20.76 -3.42
C THR A 573 -24.07 21.72 -3.02
N THR A 574 -23.97 23.04 -3.28
CA THR A 574 -24.92 24.05 -2.77
C THR A 574 -26.30 24.11 -3.46
N ASN A 575 -26.68 23.06 -4.21
CA ASN A 575 -27.98 22.97 -4.90
C ASN A 575 -28.78 21.68 -4.58
N LYS A 576 -29.12 21.48 -3.28
CA LYS A 576 -30.45 21.04 -2.77
C LYS A 576 -30.39 20.40 -1.37
N SER A 577 -30.46 21.21 -0.32
CA SER A 577 -31.50 21.15 0.74
C SER A 577 -31.12 22.11 1.89
N GLN A 578 -32.09 22.51 2.70
CA GLN A 578 -32.00 23.72 3.53
C GLN A 578 -31.23 23.53 4.85
N ASN A 579 -30.70 24.67 5.33
CA ASN A 579 -30.10 24.86 6.65
C ASN A 579 -30.84 24.14 7.80
N GLU A 580 -30.16 23.24 8.52
CA GLU A 580 -30.39 23.03 9.96
C GLU A 580 -29.07 22.82 10.70
N SER A 581 -28.76 23.73 11.64
CA SER A 581 -27.65 23.62 12.58
C SER A 581 -28.03 22.66 13.73
N LEU A 582 -27.54 21.42 13.70
CA LEU A 582 -27.93 20.39 14.64
C LEU A 582 -26.96 20.24 15.83
N ASN A 583 -27.45 20.60 17.02
CA ASN A 583 -26.80 20.36 18.31
C ASN A 583 -26.78 18.86 18.64
N TYR A 584 -25.59 18.28 18.86
CA TYR A 584 -25.44 16.89 19.28
C TYR A 584 -25.64 16.72 20.79
N SER A 585 -26.83 16.30 21.21
CA SER A 585 -27.07 15.73 22.54
C SER A 585 -28.33 14.87 22.62
N ARG A 586 -28.18 13.54 22.61
CA ARG A 586 -28.90 12.60 23.51
C ARG A 586 -28.50 11.14 23.30
N GLU A 587 -28.61 10.40 24.40
CA GLU A 587 -28.17 9.02 24.61
C GLU A 587 -29.27 8.01 24.22
N PHE A 588 -28.89 6.75 23.98
CA PHE A 588 -29.81 5.60 24.07
C PHE A 588 -29.16 4.41 24.80
N ASN A 589 -29.91 3.85 25.77
CA ASN A 589 -29.60 2.63 26.53
C ASN A 589 -30.28 1.40 25.89
N ILE A 590 -29.82 0.17 26.22
CA ILE A 590 -30.60 -1.00 26.74
C ILE A 590 -29.73 -2.30 26.70
N TYR A 591 -30.07 -3.31 27.54
CA TYR A 591 -29.25 -4.48 27.95
C TYR A 591 -29.81 -5.83 27.37
N ASN A 592 -29.31 -7.07 27.57
CA ASN A 592 -28.43 -7.67 28.60
C ASN A 592 -27.79 -9.04 28.17
N PHE A 593 -27.16 -9.76 29.11
CA PHE A 593 -26.44 -11.08 29.03
C PHE A 593 -27.32 -12.30 29.50
N PRO A 594 -26.91 -13.61 29.57
CA PRO A 594 -25.53 -14.20 29.79
C PRO A 594 -25.14 -15.65 29.27
N GLN A 595 -23.84 -16.03 29.47
CA GLN A 595 -23.21 -17.37 29.83
C GLN A 595 -23.44 -18.69 28.99
N ASP A 596 -22.57 -19.73 28.89
CA ASP A 596 -21.18 -20.05 29.37
C ASP A 596 -20.52 -21.29 28.62
N ILE A 597 -19.32 -21.75 29.08
CA ILE A 597 -18.67 -23.10 28.96
C ILE A 597 -17.67 -23.45 27.80
N ILE A 598 -16.57 -24.12 28.23
CA ILE A 598 -15.25 -24.46 27.63
C ILE A 598 -15.19 -25.90 27.04
N PHE A 599 -14.28 -26.22 26.09
CA PHE A 599 -13.40 -27.43 26.13
C PHE A 599 -12.23 -27.42 25.11
N ASP A 600 -11.20 -28.24 25.38
CA ASP A 600 -9.88 -28.36 24.75
C ASP A 600 -9.74 -29.58 23.81
N LEU A 601 -8.78 -29.57 22.86
CA LEU A 601 -8.29 -30.73 22.11
C LEU A 601 -6.99 -30.45 21.32
N LYS A 602 -5.83 -30.46 21.98
CA LYS A 602 -4.49 -30.24 21.37
C LYS A 602 -3.77 -31.53 20.89
N ALA A 603 -4.45 -32.67 20.93
CA ALA A 603 -3.88 -34.03 20.98
C ALA A 603 -3.13 -34.65 19.77
N LYS A 604 -3.55 -34.44 18.51
CA LYS A 604 -3.46 -35.55 17.51
C LYS A 604 -2.91 -35.30 16.08
N CYS A 605 -2.32 -34.15 15.76
CA CYS A 605 -1.96 -33.83 14.35
C CYS A 605 -0.45 -33.79 14.00
N LEU A 606 0.45 -34.38 14.80
CA LEU A 606 1.90 -34.12 14.68
C LEU A 606 2.76 -35.18 13.93
N GLU A 607 2.26 -36.37 13.60
CA GLU A 607 3.12 -37.45 13.03
C GLU A 607 2.95 -37.71 11.51
N ALA A 608 2.01 -37.08 10.82
CA ALA A 608 1.72 -37.40 9.41
C ALA A 608 2.54 -36.63 8.36
N ALA A 609 3.33 -35.63 8.75
CA ALA A 609 3.87 -34.62 7.82
C ALA A 609 5.27 -34.92 7.24
N ASP A 610 6.12 -35.70 7.91
CA ASP A 610 7.56 -35.75 7.59
C ASP A 610 7.95 -36.74 6.46
N LEU A 611 7.14 -37.78 6.22
CA LEU A 611 7.53 -38.89 5.32
C LEU A 611 7.28 -38.61 3.82
N GLY A 612 6.36 -37.71 3.48
CA GLY A 612 5.96 -37.44 2.10
C GLY A 612 6.91 -36.50 1.33
N LEU A 613 7.49 -35.52 2.02
CA LEU A 613 8.17 -34.39 1.37
C LEU A 613 9.61 -34.69 0.94
N ARG A 614 10.32 -35.61 1.61
CA ARG A 614 11.72 -35.95 1.27
C ARG A 614 11.85 -36.62 -0.10
N LYS A 615 10.85 -37.37 -0.57
CA LYS A 615 10.87 -38.00 -1.90
C LYS A 615 10.63 -37.03 -3.07
N ILE A 616 10.06 -35.85 -2.82
CA ILE A 616 9.65 -34.95 -3.90
C ILE A 616 10.82 -34.08 -4.38
N SER A 617 11.74 -33.66 -3.49
CA SER A 617 12.87 -32.80 -3.90
C SER A 617 13.92 -33.53 -4.74
N GLU A 618 14.10 -34.85 -4.55
CA GLU A 618 15.02 -35.65 -5.38
C GLU A 618 14.47 -35.92 -6.80
N ILE A 619 13.14 -35.87 -6.99
CA ILE A 619 12.49 -36.19 -8.27
C ILE A 619 12.46 -34.98 -9.22
N PHE A 620 12.50 -33.75 -8.70
CA PHE A 620 12.25 -32.54 -9.50
C PHE A 620 13.40 -32.12 -10.43
N MET A 621 14.63 -32.60 -10.20
CA MET A 621 15.82 -32.23 -10.99
C MET A 621 16.08 -33.13 -12.22
N CYS A 622 15.32 -34.21 -12.43
CA CYS A 622 15.55 -35.16 -13.52
C CYS A 622 14.37 -35.24 -14.51
N THR A 623 14.71 -35.17 -15.79
CA THR A 623 13.78 -35.13 -16.93
C THR A 623 12.81 -36.33 -17.01
N SER A 624 11.63 -36.08 -17.61
CA SER A 624 10.55 -37.00 -18.04
C SER A 624 9.24 -37.00 -17.23
N LEU A 625 9.21 -36.54 -15.96
CA LEU A 625 7.95 -36.48 -15.20
C LEU A 625 7.01 -35.35 -15.67
N TYR A 626 7.55 -34.19 -16.05
CA TYR A 626 6.78 -33.03 -16.53
C TYR A 626 5.86 -33.39 -17.71
N GLN A 627 6.40 -34.07 -18.72
CA GLN A 627 5.62 -34.53 -19.89
C GLN A 627 4.60 -35.63 -19.54
N LYS A 628 4.89 -36.50 -18.57
CA LYS A 628 4.02 -37.65 -18.23
C LYS A 628 2.93 -37.35 -17.20
N VAL A 629 3.11 -36.35 -16.34
CA VAL A 629 2.21 -36.08 -15.20
C VAL A 629 1.56 -34.71 -15.28
N ILE A 630 2.28 -33.67 -15.69
CA ILE A 630 1.74 -32.29 -15.74
C ILE A 630 1.08 -32.01 -17.09
N SER A 631 1.68 -32.44 -18.20
CA SER A 631 1.09 -32.25 -19.54
C SER A 631 -0.33 -32.81 -19.73
N PRO A 632 -0.74 -33.95 -19.12
CA PRO A 632 -2.12 -34.45 -19.22
C PRO A 632 -3.12 -33.73 -18.29
N LEU A 633 -2.64 -32.96 -17.30
CA LEU A 633 -3.48 -32.22 -16.34
C LEU A 633 -3.69 -30.75 -16.73
N LEU A 634 -2.96 -30.25 -17.73
CA LEU A 634 -3.21 -28.97 -18.37
C LEU A 634 -4.30 -29.14 -19.45
N PRO A 635 -5.40 -28.37 -19.43
CA PRO A 635 -6.40 -28.46 -20.48
C PRO A 635 -5.83 -27.98 -21.83
N ASN A 636 -6.11 -28.71 -22.91
CA ASN A 636 -5.62 -28.42 -24.25
C ASN A 636 -5.93 -26.97 -24.69
N MET A 637 -4.91 -26.22 -25.10
CA MET A 637 -5.02 -24.84 -25.60
C MET A 637 -5.69 -24.70 -27.00
N ALA A 638 -6.50 -25.69 -27.41
CA ALA A 638 -7.05 -25.80 -28.76
C ALA A 638 -8.58 -25.99 -28.76
N SER A 639 -9.30 -25.03 -28.17
CA SER A 639 -10.71 -24.79 -28.47
C SER A 639 -11.05 -23.32 -28.18
N PRO A 640 -11.98 -22.68 -28.91
CA PRO A 640 -12.31 -21.29 -28.68
C PRO A 640 -12.90 -21.09 -27.28
N PHE A 641 -12.36 -20.13 -26.52
CA PHE A 641 -12.80 -19.77 -25.17
C PHE A 641 -14.16 -19.05 -25.19
N GLN A 642 -15.21 -19.77 -25.60
CA GLN A 642 -16.62 -19.39 -25.47
C GLN A 642 -17.43 -20.54 -24.88
N LYS A 643 -17.30 -20.75 -23.56
CA LYS A 643 -18.43 -21.20 -22.75
C LYS A 643 -18.59 -20.27 -21.56
N LYS A 644 -19.66 -19.49 -21.60
CA LYS A 644 -20.15 -18.69 -20.46
C LYS A 644 -20.43 -19.63 -19.29
N THR A 645 -19.58 -19.63 -18.27
CA THR A 645 -19.99 -20.03 -16.92
C THR A 645 -20.90 -18.94 -16.37
N GLN A 646 -22.20 -19.07 -16.64
CA GLN A 646 -23.23 -18.27 -15.98
C GLN A 646 -23.22 -18.60 -14.48
N PHE A 647 -22.51 -17.79 -13.70
CA PHE A 647 -22.70 -17.70 -12.25
C PHE A 647 -23.15 -16.29 -11.91
N SER A 648 -24.46 -16.18 -11.70
CA SER A 648 -25.16 -14.97 -11.29
C SER A 648 -24.98 -14.74 -9.79
N TYR A 649 -23.88 -14.11 -9.42
CA TYR A 649 -23.92 -13.15 -8.32
C TYR A 649 -24.25 -11.76 -8.90
N ASN A 650 -24.89 -10.90 -8.12
CA ASN A 650 -25.08 -9.49 -8.47
C ASN A 650 -23.72 -8.76 -8.45
N LYS A 651 -22.94 -8.95 -9.51
CA LYS A 651 -21.60 -8.39 -9.69
C LYS A 651 -21.69 -6.88 -9.90
N LYS A 652 -21.55 -6.13 -8.81
CA LYS A 652 -21.38 -4.68 -8.83
C LYS A 652 -19.97 -4.37 -9.34
N SER A 653 -19.84 -3.85 -10.56
CA SER A 653 -18.58 -3.30 -11.10
C SER A 653 -17.98 -2.28 -10.12
N ILE A 654 -16.66 -2.04 -10.16
CA ILE A 654 -16.00 -0.91 -9.46
C ILE A 654 -16.84 0.37 -9.62
N PHE A 655 -17.30 0.64 -10.85
CA PHE A 655 -18.14 1.78 -11.19
C PHE A 655 -19.45 1.85 -10.38
N GLN A 656 -20.08 0.70 -10.10
CA GLN A 656 -21.28 0.62 -9.27
C GLN A 656 -20.98 0.72 -7.76
N LYS A 657 -19.79 0.31 -7.30
CA LYS A 657 -19.32 0.62 -5.94
C LYS A 657 -19.11 2.12 -5.79
N MET A 658 -18.37 2.75 -6.72
CA MET A 658 -18.05 4.19 -6.66
C MET A 658 -19.30 5.07 -6.73
N LYS A 659 -20.26 4.77 -7.62
CA LYS A 659 -21.56 5.47 -7.66
C LYS A 659 -22.44 5.29 -6.42
N LYS A 660 -22.10 4.38 -5.51
CA LYS A 660 -22.81 4.10 -4.26
C LYS A 660 -22.06 4.55 -3.00
N LEU A 661 -20.78 4.91 -3.12
CA LEU A 661 -20.05 5.56 -2.04
C LEU A 661 -20.81 6.81 -1.62
N LYS A 662 -21.33 6.81 -0.40
CA LYS A 662 -21.78 8.06 0.21
C LYS A 662 -20.54 8.89 0.48
N ILE A 663 -20.52 10.12 -0.04
CA ILE A 663 -19.44 11.09 0.15
C ILE A 663 -19.50 11.59 1.61
N VAL A 664 -18.91 10.82 2.53
CA VAL A 664 -18.71 11.17 3.96
C VAL A 664 -17.37 11.91 4.15
N SER A 665 -16.58 12.03 3.08
CA SER A 665 -15.20 12.51 3.01
C SER A 665 -14.94 13.95 3.47
N LYS A 666 -15.97 14.80 3.57
CA LYS A 666 -15.85 16.21 3.99
C LYS A 666 -15.52 16.40 5.47
N ASN A 667 -15.53 15.34 6.28
CA ASN A 667 -15.21 15.45 7.71
C ASN A 667 -13.68 15.62 7.92
N PRO A 668 -13.20 16.71 8.55
CA PRO A 668 -11.76 16.92 8.76
C PRO A 668 -11.11 15.89 9.70
N PHE A 669 -11.90 15.16 10.51
CA PHE A 669 -11.42 14.03 11.33
C PHE A 669 -11.34 12.70 10.54
N MET A 670 -11.76 12.67 9.26
CA MET A 670 -11.47 11.58 8.31
C MET A 670 -10.43 12.01 7.27
N SER A 671 -10.51 13.26 6.81
CA SER A 671 -9.60 13.87 5.84
C SER A 671 -8.88 15.06 6.49
N PRO A 672 -7.77 14.85 7.24
CA PRO A 672 -7.06 15.91 7.95
C PRO A 672 -6.62 17.10 7.07
N LEU A 673 -6.43 16.88 5.76
CA LEU A 673 -6.15 17.96 4.81
C LEU A 673 -7.27 19.00 4.74
N LEU A 674 -8.51 18.67 5.09
CA LEU A 674 -9.68 19.55 5.05
C LEU A 674 -9.93 20.35 6.35
N ALA A 675 -9.07 20.23 7.38
CA ALA A 675 -9.21 21.02 8.61
C ALA A 675 -9.15 22.54 8.35
N SER A 676 -9.70 23.36 9.23
CA SER A 676 -9.64 24.82 9.09
C SER A 676 -8.22 25.36 9.29
N ASP A 677 -7.90 26.49 8.65
CA ASP A 677 -6.58 27.14 8.79
C ASP A 677 -6.25 27.46 10.25
N ASP A 678 -7.26 27.75 11.09
CA ASP A 678 -7.05 28.06 12.51
C ASP A 678 -6.62 26.83 13.33
N ILE A 679 -7.23 25.67 13.10
CA ILE A 679 -6.78 24.41 13.71
C ILE A 679 -5.38 24.04 13.18
N LEU A 680 -5.14 24.22 11.88
CA LEU A 680 -3.85 23.86 11.27
C LEU A 680 -2.69 24.76 11.74
N LYS A 681 -2.95 26.02 12.12
CA LYS A 681 -1.97 26.92 12.75
C LYS A 681 -1.48 26.41 14.12
N GLU A 682 -2.23 25.55 14.79
CA GLU A 682 -1.87 24.98 16.10
C GLU A 682 -1.13 23.63 16.01
N MET A 683 -1.06 23.00 14.83
CA MET A 683 -0.47 21.67 14.64
C MET A 683 1.01 21.60 15.07
N PRO A 684 1.46 20.51 15.72
CA PRO A 684 2.85 20.31 16.13
C PRO A 684 3.77 20.15 14.90
N PRO A 685 5.10 20.09 15.07
CA PRO A 685 6.02 19.74 14.00
C PRO A 685 5.68 18.38 13.37
N ILE A 686 5.59 18.32 12.04
CA ILE A 686 5.20 17.11 11.29
C ILE A 686 6.34 16.67 10.36
N TYR A 687 6.55 15.35 10.28
CA TYR A 687 7.56 14.71 9.44
C TYR A 687 6.87 13.69 8.53
N PHE A 688 6.80 13.97 7.23
CA PHE A 688 6.29 13.05 6.22
C PHE A 688 7.42 12.20 5.64
N VAL A 689 7.24 10.88 5.64
CA VAL A 689 8.05 9.94 4.85
C VAL A 689 7.17 9.43 3.72
N SER A 690 7.25 10.11 2.59
CA SER A 690 6.47 9.82 1.38
C SER A 690 7.28 9.00 0.39
N LEU A 691 6.59 8.39 -0.58
CA LEU A 691 7.17 7.50 -1.58
C LEU A 691 6.89 8.05 -2.97
N ASN A 692 7.87 7.97 -3.89
CA ASN A 692 7.69 8.44 -5.27
C ASN A 692 6.64 7.62 -6.05
N PHE A 693 6.36 6.38 -5.64
CA PHE A 693 5.43 5.48 -6.33
C PHE A 693 4.36 4.98 -5.36
N ASP A 694 3.55 5.92 -4.88
CA ASP A 694 2.45 5.68 -3.96
C ASP A 694 1.25 6.58 -4.29
N PRO A 695 0.02 6.02 -4.35
CA PRO A 695 -1.22 6.76 -4.46
C PRO A 695 -1.34 8.00 -3.55
N CYS A 696 -0.82 7.92 -2.32
CA CYS A 696 -0.93 8.95 -1.28
C CYS A 696 0.19 10.02 -1.33
N LEU A 697 1.03 10.03 -2.38
CA LEU A 697 2.08 11.03 -2.54
C LEU A 697 1.52 12.46 -2.59
N ASP A 698 0.55 12.71 -3.48
CA ASP A 698 0.02 14.07 -3.68
C ASP A 698 -0.72 14.59 -2.45
N ASP A 699 -1.38 13.73 -1.66
CA ASP A 699 -1.95 14.06 -0.35
C ASP A 699 -0.89 14.67 0.58
N SER A 700 0.28 14.02 0.68
CA SER A 700 1.40 14.45 1.53
C SER A 700 2.02 15.76 1.04
N VAL A 701 2.19 15.90 -0.28
CA VAL A 701 2.73 17.10 -0.93
C VAL A 701 1.79 18.29 -0.76
N ALA A 702 0.50 18.10 -1.03
CA ALA A 702 -0.54 19.12 -0.90
C ALA A 702 -0.65 19.64 0.54
N PHE A 703 -0.68 18.72 1.52
CA PHE A 703 -0.76 19.10 2.92
C PHE A 703 0.52 19.77 3.43
N THR A 704 1.70 19.33 2.97
CA THR A 704 2.99 19.99 3.28
C THR A 704 2.99 21.44 2.80
N LYS A 705 2.60 21.68 1.54
CA LYS A 705 2.46 23.04 1.00
C LYS A 705 1.48 23.89 1.83
N ARG A 706 0.34 23.33 2.26
CA ARG A 706 -0.63 24.02 3.14
C ARG A 706 -0.05 24.40 4.51
N LEU A 707 0.64 23.47 5.16
CA LEU A 707 1.24 23.70 6.47
C LEU A 707 2.37 24.76 6.40
N ARG A 708 3.18 24.75 5.33
CA ARG A 708 4.21 25.76 5.10
C ARG A 708 3.63 27.15 4.83
N SER A 709 2.54 27.27 4.08
CA SER A 709 1.89 28.57 3.85
C SER A 709 1.28 29.15 5.14
N LEU A 710 0.86 28.28 6.06
CA LEU A 710 0.49 28.63 7.45
C LEU A 710 1.68 28.76 8.41
N LYS A 711 2.93 28.78 7.90
CA LYS A 711 4.19 28.93 8.65
C LYS A 711 4.41 27.87 9.73
N ARG A 712 3.88 26.65 9.55
CA ARG A 712 4.16 25.51 10.43
C ARG A 712 5.44 24.79 10.04
N GLN A 713 6.11 24.22 11.04
CA GLN A 713 7.28 23.37 10.82
C GLN A 713 6.83 22.02 10.24
N VAL A 714 7.17 21.76 8.98
CA VAL A 714 6.91 20.48 8.32
C VAL A 714 8.10 20.06 7.45
N THR A 715 8.52 18.82 7.65
CA THR A 715 9.58 18.14 6.91
C THR A 715 8.92 17.08 6.03
N ILE A 716 9.40 16.90 4.79
CA ILE A 716 8.96 15.81 3.91
C ILE A 716 10.17 15.17 3.22
N ASP A 717 10.19 13.85 3.21
CA ASP A 717 11.14 13.02 2.50
C ASP A 717 10.44 12.27 1.37
N PHE A 718 11.17 12.04 0.26
CA PHE A 718 10.69 11.26 -0.88
C PHE A 718 11.61 10.05 -1.10
N LEU A 719 11.08 8.86 -0.84
CA LEU A 719 11.80 7.60 -1.07
C LEU A 719 11.53 7.09 -2.50
N ASP A 720 12.59 6.85 -3.26
CA ASP A 720 12.54 6.25 -4.59
C ASP A 720 12.59 4.71 -4.51
N GLY A 721 11.88 4.04 -5.42
CA GLY A 721 11.96 2.59 -5.64
C GLY A 721 11.28 1.72 -4.57
N LEU A 722 10.62 2.30 -3.55
CA LEU A 722 9.93 1.57 -2.48
C LEU A 722 8.39 1.65 -2.61
N PRO A 723 7.65 0.56 -2.36
CA PRO A 723 6.19 0.49 -2.41
C PRO A 723 5.54 0.94 -1.09
N HIS A 724 4.24 1.22 -1.15
CA HIS A 724 3.42 1.43 0.05
C HIS A 724 3.61 0.29 1.05
N GLY A 725 3.72 0.60 2.35
CA GLY A 725 3.92 -0.42 3.38
C GLY A 725 5.34 -1.02 3.46
N PHE A 726 6.35 -0.41 2.84
CA PHE A 726 7.73 -0.96 2.79
C PHE A 726 8.35 -1.31 4.15
N LEU A 727 7.88 -0.68 5.24
CA LEU A 727 8.35 -0.94 6.61
C LEU A 727 8.15 -2.40 7.06
N ASN A 728 7.25 -3.14 6.41
CA ASN A 728 7.02 -4.56 6.67
C ASN A 728 8.02 -5.49 5.91
N PHE A 729 8.84 -4.94 5.00
CA PHE A 729 9.79 -5.71 4.18
C PHE A 729 11.28 -5.54 4.57
N LEU A 730 11.56 -4.83 5.67
CA LEU A 730 12.91 -4.61 6.24
C LEU A 730 13.84 -5.85 6.21
N PRO A 731 13.41 -7.06 6.64
CA PRO A 731 14.31 -8.22 6.71
C PRO A 731 14.65 -8.83 5.35
N PHE A 732 14.03 -8.35 4.28
CA PHE A 732 14.07 -8.93 2.94
C PHE A 732 14.62 -7.95 1.88
N SER A 733 14.87 -6.70 2.24
CA SER A 733 15.38 -5.66 1.33
C SER A 733 16.23 -4.63 2.07
N GLN A 734 17.44 -4.39 1.54
CA GLN A 734 18.35 -3.38 2.05
C GLN A 734 17.80 -1.97 1.81
N GLU A 735 17.09 -1.75 0.70
CA GLU A 735 16.47 -0.48 0.36
C GLU A 735 15.33 -0.14 1.33
N ALA A 736 14.48 -1.12 1.68
CA ALA A 736 13.46 -0.95 2.71
C ALA A 736 14.10 -0.65 4.09
N HIS A 737 15.18 -1.35 4.43
CA HIS A 737 15.95 -1.09 5.65
C HIS A 737 16.56 0.31 5.66
N ASN A 738 17.12 0.79 4.54
CA ASN A 738 17.66 2.14 4.39
C ASN A 738 16.55 3.22 4.52
N GLY A 739 15.36 2.97 3.95
CA GLY A 739 14.19 3.83 4.16
C GLY A 739 13.76 3.88 5.63
N SER A 740 13.80 2.75 6.34
CA SER A 740 13.52 2.71 7.78
C SER A 740 14.56 3.46 8.62
N ASN A 741 15.83 3.43 8.20
CA ASN A 741 16.88 4.23 8.84
C ASN A 741 16.67 5.74 8.64
N LEU A 742 16.00 6.18 7.57
CA LEU A 742 15.52 7.56 7.44
C LEU A 742 14.40 7.86 8.45
N CYS A 743 13.41 6.97 8.60
CA CYS A 743 12.39 7.09 9.65
C CYS A 743 13.02 7.23 11.05
N VAL A 744 14.02 6.40 11.39
CA VAL A 744 14.76 6.51 12.66
C VAL A 744 15.47 7.86 12.81
N ARG A 745 16.08 8.40 11.75
CA ARG A 745 16.68 9.75 11.78
C ARG A 745 15.63 10.83 12.04
N ARG A 746 14.50 10.82 11.32
CA ARG A 746 13.40 11.77 11.54
C ARG A 746 12.79 11.65 12.92
N LEU A 747 12.70 10.45 13.50
CA LEU A 747 12.28 10.27 14.89
C LEU A 747 13.27 10.86 15.90
N LYS A 748 14.59 10.79 15.63
CA LYS A 748 15.60 11.46 16.46
C LYS A 748 15.47 12.98 16.39
N GLU A 749 15.29 13.55 15.20
CA GLU A 749 15.05 14.98 15.00
C GLU A 749 13.74 15.45 15.69
N ALA A 750 12.64 14.74 15.44
CA ALA A 750 11.31 15.01 16.00
C ALA A 750 11.30 15.02 17.53
N MET A 751 12.02 14.08 18.16
CA MET A 751 12.16 13.99 19.61
C MET A 751 13.38 14.73 20.18
N LYS A 752 14.13 15.47 19.36
CA LYS A 752 15.33 16.24 19.73
C LYS A 752 16.39 15.39 20.48
N LEU A 753 16.61 14.18 19.98
CA LEU A 753 17.60 13.24 20.49
C LEU A 753 18.99 13.58 19.92
N ALA A 754 20.03 13.39 20.74
CA ALA A 754 21.42 13.61 20.40
C ALA A 754 22.05 12.43 19.63
#